data_AF-A0A068S3G7-F1
#
_entry.id   AF-A0A068S3G7-F1
#
_cell.length_a   1.000
_cell.length_b   1.000
_cell.length_c   1.000
_cell.angle_alpha   90.00
_cell.angle_beta   90.00
_cell.angle_gamma   90.00
#
_symmetry.space_group_name_H-M   'P 1'
#
loop_
_entity.id
_entity.type
_entity.pdbx_description
1 polymer ?
#
loop_
_entity_poly.entity_id
_entity_poly.type
_entity_poly.pdbx_seq_one_letter_code
_entity_poly.pdbx_strand_id
1 'polypeptide(L)'
;MPDPKLSLTAIYQAAQQPARASRLREALQTADPQHIDRLVHRIVHHLHHPTDTWPPRRLLRCLDYIITHAPAINFGSSKLRTCVKFLFEQHLLDTVNTSGEATATAYAGLHLIGSLMQSSSPSLLSVIHVTSILDWLAPTWDIKLRSCALRALTAKGHYFANDIILADGFWVLVLQMGRIPIVLQQQQGGSEEINLCIRVSQFLENLVKHASKSSVPQVRAKLIQFTESIQFIMIINAWKTSLELQHRKLTDSLLHIVSRCIGMAPIPVADYINTADPGRSWRTLLAQDMKAFAMLVQKQEEIKPIQATRITRLCKIALNMALNGKEDETRAGDIARDIVNFFLVIIPRPVKPEDIDSIGTMALATREMWHGEVDDHVGYILTQHELMCIALLECFMQHVQVASQQLVQSIAARAAFCIIAMLTALNDSHKLDTTDGGGGGDENQGLLRSRLEKLVMFFLHYHEAIDMFSTAPTCLNNVIWLPTLEHAKLGLSDRRYQDTTLSRAKRAFTALRMATHHVKACEKLDKAGVLQLLVDMDYTRQLDDAPRNMLLVYASFMHFIAALAAKMAYIRAKLRAEFPIGPLVMKLLCRGVYYTTTTTTTEYKSMDGLHEGWNHIIRGSLLVVNAFGYDPISLQQWLSWPASLGDEDMNENDTHWFETVHSNDGRLSILPAILLVLLPCPSSDDDGPLSDTQVITHFKHQDESVVRAACISLNLLSSMVECGSQLIRNIRAVGQLSTLLVFLSDDNASAAAAASADIPYIPMQIDDAYALDKLEQEEEEEEEDDANHSPVNNHTITTDATDTLCFNNLYRALIRVLTCQENLRAVISSDVLTSVFKPLLYERPLVDKHKAKLRHMISDSLHRERLDDLSKLFRFTMGDQNATQFHEMCAVALGYACPYIPLCQNILGLSTSTTADGGETAILESSSAFGVLCRMLVYELVEEEETVVVDAPYRRQAAAQVIEVLAQNLFDTWSNELNQTRDTMNETLASRPRKRPRDIHDDDDKVIFVTKESSQPPLCANRHVLAQQSPYFAALFSGQYAESTQHPIPLPDVNHEAFAVYLNAAEYAMISNDVDKVMSACHSWKDVVELLMMADRFSNDDLRLFCEVWIMNELINAPSSMDTLNGALLLYRRCRDTEGGIFLTDLWPFSHILREALKSVVSRFSLAVATNVFKDMIQDAHPEELGAFCHGIATLFANTPT
;
A
#
# COMPACT_ATOMS: atom_id res chain seq x y z
N MET A 1 -64.13 24.99 -82.90
CA MET A 1 -62.85 25.55 -83.39
C MET A 1 -61.88 25.68 -82.22
N PRO A 2 -60.57 25.41 -82.37
CA PRO A 2 -59.61 25.68 -81.30
C PRO A 2 -59.43 27.19 -81.11
N ASP A 3 -59.43 27.65 -79.85
CA ASP A 3 -59.25 29.05 -79.48
C ASP A 3 -57.84 29.52 -79.93
N PRO A 4 -57.70 30.54 -80.82
CA PRO A 4 -56.40 30.98 -81.35
C PRO A 4 -55.45 31.58 -80.30
N LYS A 5 -55.90 31.69 -79.04
CA LYS A 5 -55.14 32.25 -77.91
C LYS A 5 -54.23 31.24 -77.20
N LEU A 6 -54.42 29.93 -77.41
CA LEU A 6 -53.66 28.84 -76.76
C LEU A 6 -52.79 28.08 -77.78
N SER A 7 -51.79 28.78 -78.33
CA SER A 7 -50.77 28.20 -79.24
C SER A 7 -49.44 27.97 -78.53
N LEU A 8 -48.61 27.04 -79.03
CA LEU A 8 -47.28 26.78 -78.48
C LEU A 8 -46.40 28.04 -78.49
N THR A 9 -46.53 28.92 -79.50
CA THR A 9 -45.82 30.21 -79.57
C THR A 9 -46.26 31.18 -78.49
N ALA A 10 -47.56 31.27 -78.20
CA ALA A 10 -48.09 32.11 -77.12
C ALA A 10 -47.64 31.61 -75.74
N ILE A 11 -47.62 30.29 -75.53
CA ILE A 11 -47.11 29.65 -74.30
C ILE A 11 -45.62 29.89 -74.12
N TYR A 12 -44.82 29.79 -75.19
CA TYR A 12 -43.38 30.05 -75.13
C TYR A 12 -43.06 31.53 -74.81
N GLN A 13 -43.80 32.48 -75.41
CA GLN A 13 -43.63 33.91 -75.13
C GLN A 13 -44.04 34.25 -73.69
N ALA A 14 -45.10 33.64 -73.18
CA ALA A 14 -45.50 33.76 -71.78
C ALA A 14 -44.47 33.18 -70.81
N ALA A 15 -43.84 32.05 -71.16
CA ALA A 15 -42.75 31.45 -70.39
C ALA A 15 -41.46 32.31 -70.39
N GLN A 16 -41.24 33.15 -71.42
CA GLN A 16 -40.11 34.09 -71.46
C GLN A 16 -40.38 35.42 -70.72
N GLN A 17 -41.63 35.90 -70.70
CA GLN A 17 -42.03 37.17 -70.09
C GLN A 17 -43.16 36.99 -69.07
N PRO A 18 -42.87 36.56 -67.84
CA PRO A 18 -43.88 36.22 -66.83
C PRO A 18 -44.79 37.40 -66.44
N ALA A 19 -44.32 38.64 -66.58
CA ALA A 19 -45.09 39.85 -66.28
C ALA A 19 -46.25 40.13 -67.26
N ARG A 20 -46.20 39.59 -68.49
CA ARG A 20 -47.25 39.74 -69.52
C ARG A 20 -48.14 38.49 -69.66
N ALA A 21 -47.91 37.48 -68.82
CA ALA A 21 -48.46 36.13 -68.96
C ALA A 21 -49.75 35.86 -68.16
N SER A 22 -50.28 36.84 -67.42
CA SER A 22 -51.46 36.68 -66.54
C SER A 22 -52.71 36.21 -67.29
N ARG A 23 -53.01 36.81 -68.44
CA ARG A 23 -54.15 36.42 -69.29
C ARG A 23 -54.03 35.01 -69.87
N LEU A 24 -52.80 34.57 -70.19
CA LEU A 24 -52.55 33.21 -70.67
C LEU A 24 -52.60 32.18 -69.54
N ARG A 25 -52.22 32.58 -68.33
CA ARG A 25 -52.32 31.77 -67.10
C ARG A 25 -53.78 31.50 -66.74
N GLU A 26 -54.65 32.51 -66.77
CA GLU A 26 -56.10 32.33 -66.57
C GLU A 26 -56.73 31.45 -67.66
N ALA A 27 -56.31 31.61 -68.92
CA ALA A 27 -56.77 30.76 -70.02
C ALA A 27 -56.32 29.30 -69.87
N LEU A 28 -55.10 29.04 -69.36
CA LEU A 28 -54.61 27.69 -69.06
C LEU A 28 -55.29 27.06 -67.84
N GLN A 29 -55.73 27.86 -66.87
CA GLN A 29 -56.46 27.39 -65.69
C GLN A 29 -57.91 27.01 -65.99
N THR A 30 -58.50 27.60 -67.04
CA THR A 30 -59.91 27.40 -67.45
C THR A 30 -60.06 26.50 -68.70
N ALA A 31 -58.95 26.04 -69.29
CA ALA A 31 -58.95 25.22 -70.49
C ALA A 31 -59.45 23.78 -70.25
N ASP A 32 -60.20 23.26 -71.22
CA ASP A 32 -60.71 21.88 -71.26
C ASP A 32 -59.56 20.84 -71.23
N PRO A 33 -59.62 19.77 -70.41
CA PRO A 33 -58.55 18.78 -70.28
C PRO A 33 -58.14 18.15 -71.62
N GLN A 34 -59.10 17.94 -72.53
CA GLN A 34 -58.81 17.40 -73.86
C GLN A 34 -57.99 18.37 -74.73
N HIS A 35 -58.12 19.67 -74.49
CA HIS A 35 -57.34 20.68 -75.21
C HIS A 35 -55.89 20.73 -74.71
N ILE A 36 -55.70 20.62 -73.40
CA ILE A 36 -54.37 20.52 -72.78
C ILE A 36 -53.68 19.22 -73.22
N ASP A 37 -54.38 18.09 -73.28
CA ASP A 37 -53.85 16.82 -73.78
C ASP A 37 -53.40 16.91 -75.25
N ARG A 38 -54.14 17.64 -76.11
CA ARG A 38 -53.74 17.88 -77.51
C ARG A 38 -52.52 18.78 -77.63
N LEU A 39 -52.33 19.73 -76.70
CA LEU A 39 -51.13 20.57 -76.65
C LEU A 39 -49.92 19.78 -76.20
N VAL A 40 -50.06 18.97 -75.15
CA VAL A 40 -49.04 18.01 -74.70
C VAL A 40 -48.71 17.03 -75.83
N HIS A 41 -49.70 16.51 -76.56
CA HIS A 41 -49.47 15.61 -77.70
C HIS A 41 -48.68 16.28 -78.84
N ARG A 42 -48.96 17.55 -79.16
CA ARG A 42 -48.17 18.32 -80.13
C ARG A 42 -46.73 18.55 -79.64
N ILE A 43 -46.54 18.81 -78.35
CA ILE A 43 -45.20 18.93 -77.75
C ILE A 43 -44.45 17.61 -77.89
N VAL A 44 -45.08 16.48 -77.55
CA VAL A 44 -44.50 15.12 -77.66
C VAL A 44 -44.13 14.80 -79.11
N HIS A 45 -45.01 15.09 -80.07
CA HIS A 45 -44.72 14.88 -81.49
C HIS A 45 -43.53 15.70 -81.98
N HIS A 46 -43.43 16.98 -81.59
CA HIS A 46 -42.29 17.83 -81.94
C HIS A 46 -41.00 17.45 -81.17
N LEU A 47 -41.10 16.81 -80.01
CA LEU A 47 -39.95 16.26 -79.29
C LEU A 47 -39.40 14.98 -79.96
N HIS A 48 -40.26 14.13 -80.55
CA HIS A 48 -39.81 12.97 -81.33
C HIS A 48 -39.23 13.34 -82.71
N HIS A 49 -39.64 14.49 -83.27
CA HIS A 49 -39.18 14.99 -84.57
C HIS A 49 -38.80 16.47 -84.47
N PRO A 50 -37.58 16.79 -83.98
CA PRO A 50 -37.15 18.17 -83.77
C PRO A 50 -37.07 18.92 -85.10
N THR A 51 -37.54 20.17 -85.10
CA THR A 51 -37.44 21.09 -86.24
C THR A 51 -36.73 22.36 -85.79
N ASP A 52 -36.06 23.08 -86.70
CA ASP A 52 -35.32 24.32 -86.38
C ASP A 52 -36.20 25.40 -85.70
N THR A 53 -37.52 25.35 -85.94
CA THR A 53 -38.48 26.28 -85.33
C THR A 53 -38.80 25.95 -83.86
N TRP A 54 -38.71 24.68 -83.47
CA TRP A 54 -39.07 24.16 -82.15
C TRP A 54 -37.97 23.25 -81.59
N PRO A 55 -36.83 23.82 -81.13
CA PRO A 55 -35.79 23.03 -80.50
C PRO A 55 -36.26 22.53 -79.10
N PRO A 56 -35.71 21.41 -78.61
CA PRO A 56 -36.16 20.74 -77.38
C PRO A 56 -36.24 21.67 -76.17
N ARG A 57 -35.29 22.59 -76.01
CA ARG A 57 -35.29 23.60 -74.93
C ARG A 57 -36.54 24.49 -74.90
N ARG A 58 -37.09 24.87 -76.06
CA ARG A 58 -38.30 25.71 -76.13
C ARG A 58 -39.54 24.91 -75.75
N LEU A 59 -39.61 23.69 -76.26
CA LEU A 59 -40.70 22.74 -75.99
C LEU A 59 -40.75 22.36 -74.50
N LEU A 60 -39.60 22.11 -73.87
CA LEU A 60 -39.48 21.84 -72.44
C LEU A 60 -39.96 23.00 -71.55
N ARG A 61 -39.64 24.25 -71.93
CA ARG A 61 -40.14 25.44 -71.22
C ARG A 61 -41.64 25.64 -71.36
N CYS A 62 -42.20 25.34 -72.53
CA CYS A 62 -43.66 25.36 -72.71
C CYS A 62 -44.33 24.29 -71.85
N LEU A 63 -43.75 23.09 -71.80
CA LEU A 63 -44.26 21.98 -71.01
C LEU A 63 -44.20 22.30 -69.50
N ASP A 64 -43.10 22.87 -69.02
CA ASP A 64 -42.90 23.32 -67.65
C ASP A 64 -43.93 24.40 -67.25
N TYR A 65 -44.17 25.37 -68.14
CA TYR A 65 -45.17 26.42 -67.93
C TYR A 65 -46.60 25.85 -67.88
N ILE A 66 -46.92 24.86 -68.71
CA ILE A 66 -48.22 24.16 -68.70
C ILE A 66 -48.39 23.38 -67.39
N ILE A 67 -47.38 22.61 -66.98
CA ILE A 67 -47.42 21.80 -65.74
C ILE A 67 -47.54 22.66 -64.48
N THR A 68 -46.88 23.81 -64.46
CA THR A 68 -46.89 24.71 -63.29
C THR A 68 -48.21 25.48 -63.13
N HIS A 69 -48.96 25.68 -64.22
CA HIS A 69 -50.10 26.61 -64.22
C HIS A 69 -51.45 26.02 -64.65
N ALA A 70 -51.50 24.80 -65.18
CA ALA A 70 -52.76 24.14 -65.54
C ALA A 70 -53.13 23.04 -64.50
N PRO A 71 -54.16 23.27 -63.65
CA PRO A 71 -54.58 22.31 -62.62
C PRO A 71 -55.33 21.10 -63.18
N ALA A 72 -55.85 21.18 -64.40
CA ALA A 72 -56.66 20.16 -65.05
C ALA A 72 -55.84 19.05 -65.77
N ILE A 73 -54.51 19.03 -65.60
CA ILE A 73 -53.66 18.00 -66.22
C ILE A 73 -53.90 16.66 -65.54
N ASN A 74 -54.31 15.65 -66.33
CA ASN A 74 -54.35 14.27 -65.85
C ASN A 74 -52.93 13.67 -65.87
N PHE A 75 -52.25 13.76 -64.74
CA PHE A 75 -50.91 13.19 -64.52
C PHE A 75 -50.87 11.66 -64.60
N GLY A 76 -52.02 10.98 -64.68
CA GLY A 76 -52.14 9.53 -64.91
C GLY A 76 -52.11 9.11 -66.38
N SER A 77 -52.05 10.05 -67.33
CA SER A 77 -52.03 9.68 -68.76
C SER A 77 -50.74 8.92 -69.11
N SER A 78 -50.90 7.74 -69.72
CA SER A 78 -49.77 6.92 -70.21
C SER A 78 -48.86 7.71 -71.15
N LYS A 79 -49.43 8.68 -71.88
CA LYS A 79 -48.74 9.52 -72.85
C LYS A 79 -47.81 10.56 -72.21
N LEU A 80 -48.22 11.22 -71.12
CA LEU A 80 -47.33 12.11 -70.36
C LEU A 80 -46.21 11.31 -69.70
N ARG A 81 -46.53 10.09 -69.22
CA ARG A 81 -45.52 9.15 -68.69
C ARG A 81 -44.49 8.75 -69.75
N THR A 82 -44.92 8.44 -70.97
CA THR A 82 -44.01 8.14 -72.10
C THR A 82 -43.19 9.37 -72.52
N CYS A 83 -43.78 10.57 -72.47
CA CYS A 83 -43.06 11.82 -72.75
C CYS A 83 -41.94 12.07 -71.72
N VAL A 84 -42.26 11.98 -70.43
CA VAL A 84 -41.29 12.14 -69.35
C VAL A 84 -40.21 11.06 -69.43
N LYS A 85 -40.58 9.82 -69.73
CA LYS A 85 -39.64 8.72 -69.97
C LYS A 85 -38.68 9.01 -71.14
N PHE A 86 -39.22 9.41 -72.28
CA PHE A 86 -38.44 9.76 -73.48
C PHE A 86 -37.51 10.95 -73.25
N LEU A 87 -38.00 12.00 -72.58
CA LEU A 87 -37.20 13.18 -72.21
C LEU A 87 -36.05 12.81 -71.26
N PHE A 88 -36.30 11.90 -70.32
CA PHE A 88 -35.30 11.41 -69.39
C PHE A 88 -34.24 10.53 -70.09
N GLU A 89 -34.68 9.57 -70.92
CA GLU A 89 -33.81 8.62 -71.64
C GLU A 89 -32.97 9.26 -72.76
N GLN A 90 -33.53 10.18 -73.56
CA GLN A 90 -32.85 10.71 -74.76
C GLN A 90 -32.14 12.05 -74.55
N HIS A 91 -32.56 12.85 -73.57
CA HIS A 91 -32.06 14.24 -73.41
C HIS A 91 -31.44 14.55 -72.05
N LEU A 92 -31.51 13.64 -71.07
CA LEU A 92 -30.86 13.81 -69.77
C LEU A 92 -29.83 12.72 -69.47
N LEU A 93 -29.97 11.52 -70.06
CA LEU A 93 -28.99 10.43 -69.96
C LEU A 93 -27.88 10.52 -71.04
N ASP A 94 -28.19 10.82 -72.30
CA ASP A 94 -27.20 10.88 -73.40
C ASP A 94 -26.42 12.22 -73.50
N THR A 95 -26.86 13.28 -72.82
CA THR A 95 -26.26 14.63 -72.94
C THR A 95 -25.02 14.86 -72.08
N VAL A 96 -24.54 13.84 -71.36
CA VAL A 96 -23.40 13.95 -70.43
C VAL A 96 -22.08 14.32 -71.14
N ASN A 97 -22.00 14.21 -72.47
CA ASN A 97 -20.76 14.37 -73.25
C ASN A 97 -20.71 15.52 -74.28
N THR A 98 -21.64 16.50 -74.32
CA THR A 98 -21.67 17.53 -75.39
C THR A 98 -21.82 18.97 -74.91
N SER A 99 -21.17 19.92 -75.61
CA SER A 99 -21.02 21.33 -75.22
C SER A 99 -22.14 22.26 -75.73
N GLY A 100 -22.42 23.32 -74.95
CA GLY A 100 -23.14 24.54 -75.38
C GLY A 100 -24.68 24.48 -75.33
N GLU A 101 -25.31 23.79 -76.29
CA GLU A 101 -26.77 23.75 -76.39
C GLU A 101 -27.41 22.62 -75.56
N ALA A 102 -26.67 21.54 -75.35
CA ALA A 102 -27.08 20.42 -74.50
C ALA A 102 -27.25 20.84 -73.03
N THR A 103 -26.39 21.72 -72.50
CA THR A 103 -26.45 22.21 -71.10
C THR A 103 -27.68 23.08 -70.83
N ALA A 104 -28.07 23.92 -71.80
CA ALA A 104 -29.26 24.76 -71.69
C ALA A 104 -30.56 23.94 -71.80
N THR A 105 -30.50 22.81 -72.50
CA THR A 105 -31.60 21.85 -72.65
C THR A 105 -31.72 20.98 -71.39
N ALA A 106 -30.60 20.51 -70.84
CA ALA A 106 -30.52 19.82 -69.56
C ALA A 106 -30.99 20.71 -68.40
N TYR A 107 -30.65 22.02 -68.39
CA TYR A 107 -31.17 22.98 -67.42
C TYR A 107 -32.71 23.08 -67.47
N ALA A 108 -33.29 23.18 -68.67
CA ALA A 108 -34.74 23.22 -68.83
C ALA A 108 -35.40 21.88 -68.44
N GLY A 109 -34.74 20.76 -68.72
CA GLY A 109 -35.18 19.42 -68.32
C GLY A 109 -35.16 19.20 -66.81
N LEU A 110 -34.09 19.58 -66.11
CA LEU A 110 -33.98 19.51 -64.64
C LEU A 110 -34.97 20.45 -63.96
N HIS A 111 -35.23 21.63 -64.53
CA HIS A 111 -36.25 22.54 -64.03
C HIS A 111 -37.65 21.94 -64.15
N LEU A 112 -37.97 21.37 -65.32
CA LEU A 112 -39.22 20.64 -65.57
C LEU A 112 -39.39 19.46 -64.60
N ILE A 113 -38.34 18.68 -64.35
CA ILE A 113 -38.36 17.60 -63.36
C ILE A 113 -38.63 18.14 -61.96
N GLY A 114 -37.98 19.25 -61.56
CA GLY A 114 -38.26 19.91 -60.30
C GLY A 114 -39.72 20.33 -60.15
N SER A 115 -40.32 20.94 -61.18
CA SER A 115 -41.75 21.30 -61.21
C SER A 115 -42.67 20.08 -61.18
N LEU A 116 -42.31 19.00 -61.90
CA LEU A 116 -43.03 17.72 -61.88
C LEU A 116 -43.00 17.07 -60.50
N MET A 117 -41.86 17.10 -59.81
CA MET A 117 -41.72 16.54 -58.46
C MET A 117 -42.49 17.35 -57.41
N GLN A 118 -42.73 18.65 -57.64
CA GLN A 118 -43.61 19.45 -56.79
C GLN A 118 -45.10 19.08 -56.99
N SER A 119 -45.49 18.59 -58.17
CA SER A 119 -46.86 18.13 -58.45
C SER A 119 -47.18 16.78 -57.77
N SER A 120 -48.44 16.57 -57.37
CA SER A 120 -48.86 15.54 -56.38
C SER A 120 -48.96 14.09 -56.88
N SER A 121 -48.49 13.74 -58.08
CA SER A 121 -48.78 12.41 -58.67
C SER A 121 -47.66 11.37 -58.47
N PRO A 122 -47.90 10.25 -57.74
CA PRO A 122 -46.91 9.20 -57.53
C PRO A 122 -46.60 8.33 -58.76
N SER A 123 -47.48 8.32 -59.78
CA SER A 123 -47.32 7.47 -60.98
C SER A 123 -46.21 7.94 -61.94
N LEU A 124 -45.87 9.24 -61.90
CA LEU A 124 -44.80 9.84 -62.71
C LEU A 124 -43.44 9.77 -62.00
N LEU A 125 -43.45 9.67 -60.67
CA LEU A 125 -42.25 9.57 -59.84
C LEU A 125 -41.49 8.25 -60.08
N SER A 126 -42.18 7.17 -60.46
CA SER A 126 -41.57 5.87 -60.76
C SER A 126 -40.71 5.85 -62.02
N VAL A 127 -40.72 6.91 -62.83
CA VAL A 127 -40.02 6.99 -64.13
C VAL A 127 -38.66 7.69 -63.97
N ILE A 128 -38.45 8.37 -62.85
CA ILE A 128 -37.26 9.18 -62.61
C ILE A 128 -36.19 8.30 -61.96
N HIS A 129 -35.05 8.12 -62.63
CA HIS A 129 -33.89 7.46 -62.03
C HIS A 129 -33.05 8.48 -61.25
N VAL A 130 -33.07 8.35 -59.93
CA VAL A 130 -32.37 9.25 -59.00
C VAL A 130 -30.86 9.26 -59.23
N THR A 131 -30.26 8.12 -59.59
CA THR A 131 -28.82 7.96 -59.90
C THR A 131 -28.36 8.96 -60.95
N SER A 132 -29.11 9.09 -62.05
CA SER A 132 -28.76 9.98 -63.15
C SER A 132 -28.85 11.47 -62.77
N ILE A 133 -29.69 11.83 -61.78
CA ILE A 133 -29.78 13.21 -61.28
C ILE A 133 -28.61 13.53 -60.32
N LEU A 134 -28.13 12.54 -59.58
CA LEU A 134 -26.95 12.68 -58.72
C LEU A 134 -25.68 12.97 -59.54
N ASP A 135 -25.53 12.40 -60.73
CA ASP A 135 -24.38 12.67 -61.62
C ASP A 135 -24.25 14.16 -62.01
N TRP A 136 -25.37 14.86 -62.17
CA TRP A 136 -25.40 16.29 -62.49
C TRP A 136 -25.02 17.18 -61.30
N LEU A 137 -24.92 16.62 -60.09
CA LEU A 137 -24.34 17.31 -58.94
C LEU A 137 -22.82 17.28 -58.97
N ALA A 138 -22.15 16.50 -59.84
CA ALA A 138 -20.69 16.44 -59.87
C ALA A 138 -20.05 17.84 -60.05
N PRO A 139 -18.91 18.11 -59.38
CA PRO A 139 -18.28 19.44 -59.34
C PRO A 139 -17.71 19.92 -60.68
N THR A 140 -17.76 19.07 -61.71
CA THR A 140 -17.41 19.37 -63.12
C THR A 140 -18.44 20.26 -63.83
N TRP A 141 -19.67 20.32 -63.31
CA TRP A 141 -20.78 21.08 -63.91
C TRP A 141 -20.95 22.50 -63.36
N ASP A 142 -21.53 23.38 -64.18
CA ASP A 142 -21.84 24.77 -63.82
C ASP A 142 -22.75 24.86 -62.57
N ILE A 143 -22.53 25.88 -61.75
CA ILE A 143 -23.20 26.08 -60.45
C ILE A 143 -24.72 26.20 -60.59
N LYS A 144 -25.21 26.79 -61.68
CA LYS A 144 -26.65 26.93 -61.96
C LYS A 144 -27.30 25.57 -62.22
N LEU A 145 -26.59 24.69 -62.91
CA LEU A 145 -27.06 23.34 -63.21
C LEU A 145 -27.06 22.46 -61.95
N ARG A 146 -25.98 22.52 -61.15
CA ARG A 146 -25.90 21.89 -59.82
C ARG A 146 -27.01 22.36 -58.88
N SER A 147 -27.31 23.67 -58.87
CA SER A 147 -28.39 24.23 -58.04
C SER A 147 -29.79 23.77 -58.49
N CYS A 148 -30.02 23.59 -59.79
CA CYS A 148 -31.26 23.04 -60.32
C CYS A 148 -31.41 21.54 -60.02
N ALA A 149 -30.34 20.76 -60.15
CA ALA A 149 -30.34 19.34 -59.76
C ALA A 149 -30.64 19.18 -58.26
N LEU A 150 -30.03 19.99 -57.40
CA LEU A 150 -30.30 19.98 -55.96
C LEU A 150 -31.75 20.41 -55.64
N ARG A 151 -32.29 21.40 -56.37
CA ARG A 151 -33.69 21.83 -56.21
C ARG A 151 -34.67 20.72 -56.60
N ALA A 152 -34.37 19.95 -57.65
CA ALA A 152 -35.18 18.80 -58.05
C ALA A 152 -35.17 17.71 -56.96
N LEU A 153 -34.01 17.38 -56.41
CA LEU A 153 -33.87 16.37 -55.34
C LEU A 153 -34.52 16.80 -54.01
N THR A 154 -34.53 18.09 -53.70
CA THR A 154 -35.09 18.62 -52.44
C THR A 154 -36.61 18.80 -52.47
N ALA A 155 -37.25 18.89 -53.64
CA ALA A 155 -38.69 19.19 -53.79
C ALA A 155 -39.62 18.15 -53.11
N LYS A 156 -39.25 16.87 -53.10
CA LYS A 156 -39.92 15.78 -52.35
C LYS A 156 -38.90 14.77 -51.80
N GLY A 157 -37.85 15.29 -51.14
CA GLY A 157 -36.70 14.49 -50.69
C GLY A 157 -37.04 13.27 -49.83
N HIS A 158 -38.15 13.28 -49.09
CA HIS A 158 -38.57 12.14 -48.25
C HIS A 158 -39.01 10.90 -49.05
N TYR A 159 -39.59 11.07 -50.24
CA TYR A 159 -40.07 9.95 -51.06
C TYR A 159 -38.92 9.13 -51.67
N PHE A 160 -37.83 9.82 -52.02
CA PHE A 160 -36.66 9.21 -52.65
C PHE A 160 -35.48 9.05 -51.69
N ALA A 161 -35.65 9.37 -50.40
CA ALA A 161 -34.54 9.36 -49.44
C ALA A 161 -33.83 7.99 -49.39
N ASN A 162 -34.58 6.89 -49.42
CA ASN A 162 -34.01 5.54 -49.45
C ASN A 162 -33.27 5.28 -50.77
N ASP A 163 -33.87 5.64 -51.91
CA ASP A 163 -33.27 5.45 -53.24
C ASP A 163 -31.99 6.28 -53.41
N ILE A 164 -31.96 7.52 -52.89
CA ILE A 164 -30.81 8.41 -52.88
C ILE A 164 -29.68 7.81 -52.03
N ILE A 165 -30.00 7.29 -50.84
CA ILE A 165 -28.99 6.71 -49.94
C ILE A 165 -28.41 5.41 -50.52
N LEU A 166 -29.24 4.57 -51.13
CA LEU A 166 -28.79 3.32 -51.78
C LEU A 166 -27.97 3.59 -53.05
N ALA A 167 -28.20 4.72 -53.72
CA ALA A 167 -27.46 5.20 -54.90
C ALA A 167 -26.20 6.02 -54.56
N ASP A 168 -25.60 5.81 -53.39
CA ASP A 168 -24.39 6.50 -52.92
C ASP A 168 -24.49 8.04 -52.86
N GLY A 169 -25.72 8.56 -52.65
CA GLY A 169 -25.98 9.99 -52.58
C GLY A 169 -25.18 10.74 -51.50
N PHE A 170 -24.82 10.06 -50.39
CA PHE A 170 -23.93 10.64 -49.37
C PHE A 170 -22.57 11.05 -49.96
N TRP A 171 -21.92 10.16 -50.72
CA TRP A 171 -20.60 10.41 -51.32
C TRP A 171 -20.67 11.54 -52.36
N VAL A 172 -21.70 11.54 -53.21
CA VAL A 172 -21.88 12.55 -54.26
C VAL A 172 -22.11 13.95 -53.67
N LEU A 173 -22.93 14.07 -52.62
CA LEU A 173 -23.22 15.34 -51.97
C LEU A 173 -21.99 15.91 -51.24
N VAL A 174 -21.16 15.04 -50.67
CA VAL A 174 -19.93 15.46 -49.96
C VAL A 174 -18.84 15.96 -50.89
N LEU A 175 -18.77 15.47 -52.13
CA LEU A 175 -17.84 16.02 -53.14
C LEU A 175 -18.08 17.52 -53.38
N GLN A 176 -19.30 18.03 -53.16
CA GLN A 176 -19.58 19.47 -53.23
C GLN A 176 -18.96 20.25 -52.09
N MET A 177 -18.80 19.61 -50.92
CA MET A 177 -18.21 20.22 -49.73
C MET A 177 -16.68 20.28 -49.81
N GLY A 178 -16.05 19.46 -50.65
CA GLY A 178 -14.59 19.45 -50.84
C GLY A 178 -13.99 20.77 -51.34
N ARG A 179 -14.80 21.62 -51.99
CA ARG A 179 -14.35 22.95 -52.48
C ARG A 179 -14.48 24.07 -51.45
N ILE A 180 -15.16 23.82 -50.32
CA ILE A 180 -15.43 24.83 -49.28
C ILE A 180 -14.14 25.45 -48.72
N PRO A 181 -13.08 24.68 -48.39
CA PRO A 181 -11.87 25.28 -47.83
C PRO A 181 -11.22 26.31 -48.77
N ILE A 182 -11.22 26.03 -50.08
CA ILE A 182 -10.65 26.90 -51.11
C ILE A 182 -11.52 28.15 -51.33
N VAL A 183 -12.85 27.96 -51.42
CA VAL A 183 -13.80 29.05 -51.70
C VAL A 183 -13.90 30.04 -50.54
N LEU A 184 -13.88 29.56 -49.29
CA LEU A 184 -13.93 30.43 -48.11
C LEU A 184 -12.63 31.25 -47.92
N GLN A 185 -11.48 30.73 -48.37
CA GLN A 185 -10.20 31.45 -48.28
C GLN A 185 -10.05 32.55 -49.35
N GLN A 186 -10.71 32.45 -50.50
CA GLN A 186 -10.46 33.34 -51.65
C GLN A 186 -11.32 34.63 -51.70
N GLN A 187 -12.28 34.85 -50.79
CA GLN A 187 -13.13 36.05 -50.55
C GLN A 187 -13.79 36.82 -51.72
N GLN A 188 -13.42 36.65 -53.00
CA GLN A 188 -14.02 37.34 -54.15
C GLN A 188 -14.71 36.32 -55.07
N GLY A 189 -16.05 36.29 -55.06
CA GLY A 189 -16.89 35.53 -56.00
C GLY A 189 -17.64 34.29 -55.44
N GLY A 190 -17.40 33.89 -54.20
CA GLY A 190 -17.89 32.61 -53.64
C GLY A 190 -19.33 32.54 -53.10
N SER A 191 -20.13 33.63 -53.12
CA SER A 191 -21.45 33.67 -52.45
C SER A 191 -22.46 32.63 -52.98
N GLU A 192 -22.49 32.40 -54.29
CA GLU A 192 -23.40 31.40 -54.88
C GLU A 192 -22.98 29.97 -54.51
N GLU A 193 -21.68 29.70 -54.43
CA GLU A 193 -21.12 28.38 -54.11
C GLU A 193 -21.27 28.05 -52.63
N ILE A 194 -21.12 29.04 -51.74
CA ILE A 194 -21.44 28.92 -50.31
C ILE A 194 -22.95 28.65 -50.13
N ASN A 195 -23.82 29.36 -50.85
CA ASN A 195 -25.27 29.15 -50.78
C ASN A 195 -25.71 27.79 -51.34
N LEU A 196 -24.99 27.24 -52.32
CA LEU A 196 -25.18 25.86 -52.78
C LEU A 196 -24.76 24.88 -51.68
N CYS A 197 -23.57 25.06 -51.10
CA CYS A 197 -23.05 24.21 -50.02
C CYS A 197 -23.94 24.22 -48.77
N ILE A 198 -24.50 25.37 -48.38
CA ILE A 198 -25.48 25.45 -47.28
C ILE A 198 -26.70 24.58 -47.60
N ARG A 199 -27.27 24.70 -48.81
CA ARG A 199 -28.42 23.88 -49.22
C ARG A 199 -28.08 22.38 -49.31
N VAL A 200 -26.87 22.05 -49.76
CA VAL A 200 -26.37 20.67 -49.77
C VAL A 200 -26.21 20.14 -48.34
N SER A 201 -25.66 20.93 -47.42
CA SER A 201 -25.50 20.54 -46.00
C SER A 201 -26.86 20.34 -45.32
N GLN A 202 -27.84 21.21 -45.55
CA GLN A 202 -29.21 21.04 -45.02
C GLN A 202 -29.89 19.79 -45.61
N PHE A 203 -29.67 19.50 -46.88
CA PHE A 203 -30.20 18.30 -47.51
C PHE A 203 -29.52 17.03 -46.97
N LEU A 204 -28.20 17.06 -46.81
CA LEU A 204 -27.42 15.98 -46.20
C LEU A 204 -27.87 15.73 -44.75
N GLU A 205 -28.10 16.78 -43.98
CA GLU A 205 -28.63 16.71 -42.62
C GLU A 205 -29.98 15.97 -42.57
N ASN A 206 -30.88 16.27 -43.50
CA ASN A 206 -32.17 15.58 -43.61
C ASN A 206 -32.03 14.11 -44.01
N LEU A 207 -31.08 13.77 -44.90
CA LEU A 207 -30.79 12.39 -45.27
C LEU A 207 -30.18 11.60 -44.10
N VAL A 208 -29.25 12.19 -43.33
CA VAL A 208 -28.68 11.58 -42.12
C VAL A 208 -29.77 11.37 -41.05
N LYS A 209 -30.66 12.35 -40.85
CA LYS A 209 -31.81 12.22 -39.95
C LYS A 209 -32.72 11.06 -40.37
N HIS A 210 -33.06 10.97 -41.65
CA HIS A 210 -33.90 9.90 -42.20
C HIS A 210 -33.23 8.53 -42.08
N ALA A 211 -31.96 8.42 -42.46
CA ALA A 211 -31.17 7.19 -42.36
C ALA A 211 -31.05 6.68 -40.91
N SER A 212 -30.84 7.59 -39.95
CA SER A 212 -30.75 7.24 -38.52
C SER A 212 -32.07 6.72 -37.92
N LYS A 213 -33.21 7.03 -38.54
CA LYS A 213 -34.56 6.61 -38.09
C LYS A 213 -35.20 5.54 -38.99
N SER A 214 -34.53 5.13 -40.07
CA SER A 214 -35.08 4.21 -41.06
C SER A 214 -35.16 2.79 -40.51
N SER A 215 -36.27 2.09 -40.78
CA SER A 215 -36.43 0.67 -40.48
C SER A 215 -35.74 -0.26 -41.51
N VAL A 216 -35.23 0.30 -42.62
CA VAL A 216 -34.55 -0.46 -43.68
C VAL A 216 -33.07 -0.66 -43.31
N PRO A 217 -32.59 -1.89 -43.07
CA PRO A 217 -31.23 -2.14 -42.58
C PRO A 217 -30.14 -1.73 -43.58
N GLN A 218 -30.39 -1.86 -44.89
CA GLN A 218 -29.45 -1.44 -45.94
C GLN A 218 -29.18 0.08 -45.93
N VAL A 219 -30.18 0.89 -45.58
CA VAL A 219 -30.05 2.36 -45.49
C VAL A 219 -29.17 2.75 -44.30
N ARG A 220 -29.34 2.06 -43.16
CA ARG A 220 -28.50 2.26 -41.97
C ARG A 220 -27.06 1.78 -42.20
N ALA A 221 -26.88 0.66 -42.91
CA ALA A 221 -25.57 0.15 -43.30
C ALA A 221 -24.81 1.12 -44.22
N LYS A 222 -25.49 1.74 -45.19
CA LYS A 222 -24.90 2.79 -46.05
C LYS A 222 -24.48 4.03 -45.27
N LEU A 223 -25.22 4.43 -44.24
CA LEU A 223 -24.81 5.52 -43.35
C LEU A 223 -23.53 5.16 -42.57
N ILE A 224 -23.42 3.94 -42.05
CA ILE A 224 -22.22 3.46 -41.35
C ILE A 224 -21.02 3.41 -42.31
N GLN A 225 -21.18 2.81 -43.49
CA GLN A 225 -20.13 2.78 -44.52
C GLN A 225 -19.68 4.18 -44.95
N PHE A 226 -20.61 5.15 -44.98
CA PHE A 226 -20.29 6.54 -45.26
C PHE A 226 -19.50 7.19 -44.12
N THR A 227 -19.87 6.96 -42.86
CA THR A 227 -19.10 7.48 -41.70
C THR A 227 -17.72 6.85 -41.58
N GLU A 228 -17.53 5.63 -42.11
CA GLU A 228 -16.23 4.95 -42.21
C GLU A 228 -15.38 5.43 -43.40
N SER A 229 -15.92 6.25 -44.29
CA SER A 229 -15.28 6.60 -45.55
C SER A 229 -14.34 7.80 -45.44
N ILE A 230 -13.26 7.81 -46.24
CA ILE A 230 -12.32 8.94 -46.33
C ILE A 230 -13.04 10.24 -46.74
N GLN A 231 -14.13 10.14 -47.49
CA GLN A 231 -14.91 11.30 -47.90
C GLN A 231 -15.57 12.01 -46.71
N PHE A 232 -15.88 11.32 -45.61
CA PHE A 232 -16.39 11.97 -44.39
C PHE A 232 -15.38 12.98 -43.80
N ILE A 233 -14.07 12.77 -43.99
CA ILE A 233 -13.01 13.73 -43.63
C ILE A 233 -13.19 15.06 -44.37
N MET A 234 -13.76 15.06 -45.57
CA MET A 234 -14.06 16.29 -46.32
C MET A 234 -15.14 17.14 -45.64
N ILE A 235 -16.13 16.52 -44.97
CA ILE A 235 -17.12 17.23 -44.14
C ILE A 235 -16.42 17.85 -42.93
N ILE A 236 -15.53 17.09 -42.28
CA ILE A 236 -14.78 17.54 -41.11
C ILE A 236 -13.89 18.73 -41.48
N ASN A 237 -13.21 18.69 -42.63
CA ASN A 237 -12.40 19.81 -43.13
C ASN A 237 -13.25 21.03 -43.48
N ALA A 238 -14.39 20.84 -44.15
CA ALA A 238 -15.32 21.93 -44.41
C ALA A 238 -15.86 22.56 -43.12
N TRP A 239 -16.15 21.73 -42.10
CA TRP A 239 -16.57 22.19 -40.79
C TRP A 239 -15.44 22.96 -40.10
N LYS A 240 -14.20 22.45 -40.08
CA LYS A 240 -13.01 23.13 -39.53
C LYS A 240 -12.77 24.49 -40.18
N THR A 241 -12.75 24.57 -41.51
CA THR A 241 -12.56 25.85 -42.21
C THR A 241 -13.73 26.82 -41.98
N SER A 242 -14.96 26.31 -41.85
CA SER A 242 -16.11 27.16 -41.48
C SER A 242 -16.02 27.72 -40.07
N LEU A 243 -15.41 26.97 -39.14
CA LEU A 243 -15.15 27.39 -37.76
C LEU A 243 -14.07 28.48 -37.71
N GLU A 244 -12.95 28.27 -38.39
CA GLU A 244 -11.83 29.22 -38.46
C GLU A 244 -12.25 30.57 -39.05
N LEU A 245 -13.16 30.56 -40.03
CA LEU A 245 -13.65 31.77 -40.72
C LEU A 245 -15.01 32.28 -40.21
N GLN A 246 -15.52 31.72 -39.09
CA GLN A 246 -16.75 32.15 -38.38
C GLN A 246 -18.03 32.24 -39.23
N HIS A 247 -18.21 31.36 -40.22
CA HIS A 247 -19.39 31.35 -41.09
C HIS A 247 -20.61 30.66 -40.45
N ARG A 248 -21.28 31.37 -39.53
CA ARG A 248 -22.37 30.86 -38.65
C ARG A 248 -23.36 29.87 -39.31
N LYS A 249 -23.96 30.23 -40.44
CA LYS A 249 -25.00 29.40 -41.10
C LYS A 249 -24.49 28.05 -41.61
N LEU A 250 -23.23 28.01 -42.07
CA LEU A 250 -22.60 26.78 -42.56
C LEU A 250 -22.07 25.95 -41.38
N THR A 251 -21.54 26.61 -40.36
CA THR A 251 -21.08 25.97 -39.13
C THR A 251 -22.24 25.24 -38.43
N ASP A 252 -23.41 25.86 -38.32
CA ASP A 252 -24.57 25.26 -37.63
C ASP A 252 -25.10 24.00 -38.33
N SER A 253 -25.15 24.02 -39.68
CA SER A 253 -25.62 22.87 -40.46
C SER A 253 -24.61 21.72 -40.44
N LEU A 254 -23.32 22.03 -40.58
CA LEU A 254 -22.25 21.03 -40.51
C LEU A 254 -22.09 20.45 -39.10
N LEU A 255 -22.22 21.28 -38.05
CA LEU A 255 -22.18 20.84 -36.66
C LEU A 255 -23.25 19.79 -36.36
N HIS A 256 -24.45 19.94 -36.92
CA HIS A 256 -25.51 18.95 -36.76
C HIS A 256 -25.13 17.60 -37.40
N ILE A 257 -24.55 17.62 -38.60
CA ILE A 257 -24.13 16.40 -39.30
C ILE A 257 -23.00 15.72 -38.53
N VAL A 258 -21.97 16.48 -38.15
CA VAL A 258 -20.79 15.99 -37.42
C VAL A 258 -21.19 15.40 -36.08
N SER A 259 -21.98 16.12 -35.27
CA SER A 259 -22.44 15.65 -33.94
C SER A 259 -23.25 14.35 -34.01
N ARG A 260 -24.01 14.11 -35.09
CA ARG A 260 -24.85 12.92 -35.24
C ARG A 260 -24.11 11.72 -35.83
N CYS A 261 -23.09 11.97 -36.66
CA CYS A 261 -22.31 10.93 -37.32
C CYS A 261 -21.07 10.50 -36.52
N ILE A 262 -20.51 11.35 -35.66
CA ILE A 262 -19.31 11.03 -34.86
C ILE A 262 -19.49 9.80 -33.98
N GLY A 263 -20.66 9.64 -33.34
CA GLY A 263 -20.93 8.45 -32.52
C GLY A 263 -21.10 7.14 -33.31
N MET A 264 -21.09 7.19 -34.65
CA MET A 264 -21.18 6.03 -35.54
C MET A 264 -19.89 5.81 -36.35
N ALA A 265 -18.90 6.70 -36.23
CA ALA A 265 -17.67 6.68 -37.03
C ALA A 265 -16.59 5.80 -36.37
N PRO A 266 -15.72 5.14 -37.15
CA PRO A 266 -14.61 4.35 -36.64
C PRO A 266 -13.47 5.24 -36.10
N ILE A 267 -12.64 4.67 -35.23
CA ILE A 267 -11.50 5.30 -34.53
C ILE A 267 -10.62 6.23 -35.41
N PRO A 268 -10.30 5.93 -36.68
CA PRO A 268 -9.44 6.80 -37.52
C PRO A 268 -10.00 8.20 -37.79
N VAL A 269 -11.32 8.35 -37.78
CA VAL A 269 -12.00 9.64 -38.03
C VAL A 269 -11.94 10.53 -36.78
N ALA A 270 -12.09 9.93 -35.60
CA ALA A 270 -11.84 10.62 -34.33
C ALA A 270 -10.36 11.01 -34.20
N ASP A 271 -9.45 10.12 -34.61
CA ASP A 271 -8.01 10.39 -34.67
C ASP A 271 -7.69 11.54 -35.63
N TYR A 272 -8.37 11.68 -36.77
CA TYR A 272 -8.16 12.83 -37.66
C TYR A 272 -8.59 14.17 -37.03
N ILE A 273 -9.68 14.18 -36.25
CA ILE A 273 -10.09 15.37 -35.51
C ILE A 273 -9.07 15.70 -34.39
N ASN A 274 -8.42 14.67 -33.82
CA ASN A 274 -7.44 14.80 -32.75
C ASN A 274 -6.01 15.16 -33.22
N THR A 275 -5.54 14.60 -34.34
CA THR A 275 -4.13 14.68 -34.82
C THR A 275 -3.84 15.85 -35.74
N ALA A 276 -4.85 16.40 -36.44
CA ALA A 276 -4.67 17.52 -37.35
C ALA A 276 -4.69 18.86 -36.59
N ASP A 277 -3.57 19.17 -35.92
CA ASP A 277 -3.23 20.41 -35.22
C ASP A 277 -4.39 21.43 -35.07
N PRO A 278 -5.10 21.41 -33.91
CA PRO A 278 -6.23 22.27 -33.63
C PRO A 278 -6.06 22.98 -32.28
N GLY A 279 -4.96 23.70 -32.07
CA GLY A 279 -4.97 24.76 -31.09
C GLY A 279 -6.01 25.82 -31.51
N ARG A 280 -7.23 25.79 -30.92
CA ARG A 280 -8.18 26.93 -30.80
C ARG A 280 -9.33 27.16 -31.81
N SER A 281 -9.98 26.18 -32.45
CA SER A 281 -11.20 26.49 -33.26
C SER A 281 -12.54 26.02 -32.67
N TRP A 282 -12.70 24.76 -32.28
CA TRP A 282 -13.98 24.28 -31.73
C TRP A 282 -14.09 24.44 -30.20
N ARG A 283 -13.00 24.26 -29.44
CA ARG A 283 -12.96 24.56 -27.99
C ARG A 283 -13.15 26.05 -27.72
N THR A 284 -12.54 26.91 -28.52
CA THR A 284 -12.78 28.36 -28.44
C THR A 284 -14.21 28.70 -28.82
N LEU A 285 -14.82 28.00 -29.78
CA LEU A 285 -16.25 28.16 -30.07
C LEU A 285 -17.11 27.70 -28.89
N LEU A 286 -16.79 26.57 -28.25
CA LEU A 286 -17.49 26.11 -27.04
C LEU A 286 -17.38 27.16 -25.94
N ALA A 287 -16.19 27.67 -25.66
CA ALA A 287 -15.96 28.74 -24.70
C ALA A 287 -16.68 30.05 -25.11
N GLN A 288 -16.69 30.42 -26.38
CA GLN A 288 -17.41 31.60 -26.88
C GLN A 288 -18.94 31.45 -26.75
N ASP A 289 -19.49 30.27 -27.02
CA ASP A 289 -20.90 30.00 -26.85
C ASP A 289 -21.30 29.93 -25.37
N MET A 290 -20.43 29.37 -24.53
CA MET A 290 -20.53 29.43 -23.06
C MET A 290 -20.50 30.88 -22.56
N LYS A 291 -19.60 31.73 -23.08
CA LYS A 291 -19.56 33.18 -22.78
C LYS A 291 -20.83 33.89 -23.23
N ALA A 292 -21.29 33.63 -24.45
CA ALA A 292 -22.51 34.22 -24.97
C ALA A 292 -23.73 33.84 -24.12
N PHE A 293 -23.79 32.58 -23.68
CA PHE A 293 -24.82 32.11 -22.76
C PHE A 293 -24.72 32.82 -21.40
N ALA A 294 -23.52 32.89 -20.80
CA ALA A 294 -23.31 33.58 -19.52
C ALA A 294 -23.65 35.08 -19.58
N MET A 295 -23.37 35.76 -20.70
CA MET A 295 -23.78 37.16 -20.92
C MET A 295 -25.31 37.33 -20.95
N LEU A 296 -26.06 36.38 -21.51
CA LEU A 296 -27.53 36.44 -21.50
C LEU A 296 -28.07 36.18 -20.10
N VAL A 297 -27.47 35.26 -19.35
CA VAL A 297 -27.79 35.01 -17.93
C VAL A 297 -27.53 36.27 -17.09
N GLN A 298 -26.41 36.95 -17.32
CA GLN A 298 -26.09 38.22 -16.66
C GLN A 298 -27.13 39.32 -16.95
N LYS A 299 -27.64 39.39 -18.18
CA LYS A 299 -28.64 40.37 -18.62
C LYS A 299 -30.09 40.00 -18.28
N GLN A 300 -30.34 38.80 -17.74
CA GLN A 300 -31.67 38.24 -17.50
C GLN A 300 -32.57 38.24 -18.76
N GLU A 301 -31.98 38.04 -19.94
CA GLU A 301 -32.70 37.97 -21.22
C GLU A 301 -33.15 36.52 -21.52
N GLU A 302 -34.25 36.35 -22.27
CA GLU A 302 -34.72 35.02 -22.70
C GLU A 302 -33.64 34.28 -23.52
N ILE A 303 -33.20 33.14 -22.98
CA ILE A 303 -32.19 32.30 -23.62
C ILE A 303 -32.82 31.53 -24.78
N LYS A 304 -32.40 31.85 -26.00
CA LYS A 304 -32.90 31.15 -27.19
C LYS A 304 -32.46 29.69 -27.17
N PRO A 305 -33.34 28.71 -27.50
CA PRO A 305 -33.02 27.28 -27.49
C PRO A 305 -31.88 26.91 -28.47
N ILE A 306 -31.62 27.77 -29.45
CA ILE A 306 -30.56 27.60 -30.44
C ILE A 306 -29.16 27.63 -29.80
N GLN A 307 -28.94 28.41 -28.74
CA GLN A 307 -27.62 28.49 -28.09
C GLN A 307 -27.37 27.27 -27.19
N ALA A 308 -28.35 26.90 -26.36
CA ALA A 308 -28.26 25.70 -25.53
C ALA A 308 -28.05 24.43 -26.37
N THR A 309 -28.80 24.27 -27.47
CA THR A 309 -28.65 23.12 -28.37
C THR A 309 -27.28 23.05 -29.06
N ARG A 310 -26.63 24.18 -29.28
CA ARG A 310 -25.28 24.25 -29.86
C ARG A 310 -24.22 23.84 -28.85
N ILE A 311 -24.31 24.30 -27.60
CA ILE A 311 -23.48 23.83 -26.49
C ILE A 311 -23.64 22.32 -26.31
N THR A 312 -24.88 21.81 -26.24
CA THR A 312 -25.16 20.37 -26.12
C THR A 312 -24.49 19.55 -27.24
N ARG A 313 -24.52 20.04 -28.48
CA ARG A 313 -23.92 19.34 -29.63
C ARG A 313 -22.39 19.33 -29.57
N LEU A 314 -21.78 20.45 -29.19
CA LEU A 314 -20.33 20.54 -29.02
C LEU A 314 -19.85 19.66 -27.86
N CYS A 315 -20.58 19.62 -26.74
CA CYS A 315 -20.29 18.69 -25.63
C CYS A 315 -20.44 17.22 -26.04
N LYS A 316 -21.43 16.87 -26.89
CA LYS A 316 -21.53 15.51 -27.44
C LYS A 316 -20.36 15.14 -28.35
N ILE A 317 -19.80 16.10 -29.08
CA ILE A 317 -18.61 15.87 -29.89
C ILE A 317 -17.41 15.57 -28.98
N ALA A 318 -17.19 16.40 -27.95
CA ALA A 318 -16.14 16.17 -26.95
C ALA A 318 -16.33 14.84 -26.20
N LEU A 319 -17.54 14.52 -25.75
CA LEU A 319 -17.85 13.27 -25.06
C LEU A 319 -17.49 12.02 -25.89
N ASN A 320 -17.82 12.03 -27.18
CA ASN A 320 -17.49 10.90 -28.07
C ASN A 320 -15.98 10.80 -28.35
N MET A 321 -15.22 11.88 -28.19
CA MET A 321 -13.76 11.86 -28.31
C MET A 321 -13.13 11.18 -27.08
N ALA A 322 -13.54 11.57 -25.88
CA ALA A 322 -13.11 10.95 -24.63
C ALA A 322 -13.39 9.44 -24.59
N LEU A 323 -14.60 9.01 -25.02
CA LEU A 323 -15.00 7.60 -25.03
C LEU A 323 -14.18 6.71 -25.99
N ASN A 324 -13.48 7.29 -26.98
CA ASN A 324 -12.65 6.55 -27.92
C ASN A 324 -11.20 6.32 -27.41
N GLY A 325 -10.88 6.77 -26.19
CA GLY A 325 -9.70 6.32 -25.42
C GLY A 325 -8.33 6.84 -25.88
N LYS A 326 -8.27 7.97 -26.60
CA LYS A 326 -7.00 8.56 -27.11
C LYS A 326 -6.91 10.08 -26.99
N GLU A 327 -7.62 10.69 -26.02
CA GLU A 327 -7.44 12.12 -25.75
C GLU A 327 -6.15 12.37 -24.97
N ASP A 328 -5.37 13.38 -25.36
CA ASP A 328 -4.21 13.86 -24.59
C ASP A 328 -4.69 14.33 -23.19
N GLU A 329 -4.03 13.90 -22.11
CA GLU A 329 -4.37 14.28 -20.71
C GLU A 329 -4.50 15.80 -20.52
N THR A 330 -3.63 16.57 -21.19
CA THR A 330 -3.63 18.05 -21.16
C THR A 330 -4.90 18.64 -21.75
N ARG A 331 -5.46 18.02 -22.81
CA ARG A 331 -6.68 18.47 -23.48
C ARG A 331 -7.92 18.09 -22.69
N ALA A 332 -7.95 16.87 -22.14
CA ALA A 332 -9.04 16.42 -21.28
C ALA A 332 -9.17 17.35 -20.06
N GLY A 333 -8.02 17.67 -19.44
CA GLY A 333 -7.94 18.62 -18.35
C GLY A 333 -8.41 20.03 -18.70
N ASP A 334 -8.05 20.51 -19.88
CA ASP A 334 -8.45 21.80 -20.42
C ASP A 334 -9.96 21.94 -20.61
N ILE A 335 -10.64 20.89 -21.10
CA ILE A 335 -12.10 20.85 -21.26
C ILE A 335 -12.78 20.76 -19.90
N ALA A 336 -12.29 19.92 -18.99
CA ALA A 336 -12.80 19.83 -17.63
C ALA A 336 -12.75 21.20 -16.92
N ARG A 337 -11.64 21.93 -17.08
CA ARG A 337 -11.48 23.28 -16.54
C ARG A 337 -12.45 24.29 -17.15
N ASP A 338 -12.65 24.26 -18.46
CA ASP A 338 -13.58 25.17 -19.14
C ASP A 338 -15.04 24.96 -18.67
N ILE A 339 -15.43 23.70 -18.44
CA ILE A 339 -16.76 23.36 -17.91
C ILE A 339 -16.91 23.85 -16.46
N VAL A 340 -15.90 23.65 -15.61
CA VAL A 340 -15.91 24.17 -14.22
C VAL A 340 -15.97 25.70 -14.23
N ASN A 341 -15.17 26.37 -15.06
CA ASN A 341 -15.20 27.83 -15.22
C ASN A 341 -16.59 28.31 -15.65
N PHE A 342 -17.24 27.62 -16.58
CA PHE A 342 -18.60 27.95 -17.02
C PHE A 342 -19.62 27.86 -15.87
N PHE A 343 -19.56 26.79 -15.08
CA PHE A 343 -20.43 26.65 -13.90
C PHE A 343 -20.13 27.70 -12.82
N LEU A 344 -18.85 27.99 -12.56
CA LEU A 344 -18.43 29.04 -11.61
C LEU A 344 -18.90 30.44 -12.02
N VAL A 345 -19.20 30.70 -13.30
CA VAL A 345 -19.71 32.00 -13.76
C VAL A 345 -21.24 32.06 -13.69
N ILE A 346 -21.94 30.94 -13.93
CA ILE A 346 -23.41 30.91 -14.00
C ILE A 346 -24.08 30.76 -12.64
N ILE A 347 -23.41 30.11 -11.71
CA ILE A 347 -23.97 29.75 -10.40
C ILE A 347 -23.96 30.92 -9.40
N PRO A 348 -22.81 31.54 -9.07
CA PRO A 348 -22.77 32.64 -8.11
C PRO A 348 -23.29 33.95 -8.70
N ARG A 349 -24.01 34.74 -7.89
CA ARG A 349 -24.40 36.12 -8.24
C ARG A 349 -23.69 37.16 -7.38
N PRO A 350 -23.42 38.37 -7.93
CA PRO A 350 -23.68 38.80 -9.31
C PRO A 350 -22.61 38.31 -10.29
N VAL A 351 -23.02 37.95 -11.51
CA VAL A 351 -22.11 37.59 -12.60
C VAL A 351 -21.33 38.84 -13.03
N LYS A 352 -20.01 38.89 -12.78
CA LYS A 352 -19.18 40.03 -13.22
C LYS A 352 -18.75 39.83 -14.67
N PRO A 353 -18.67 40.92 -15.47
CA PRO A 353 -18.23 40.82 -16.86
C PRO A 353 -16.79 40.29 -16.99
N GLU A 354 -15.92 40.60 -16.02
CA GLU A 354 -14.53 40.10 -15.97
C GLU A 354 -14.46 38.57 -15.87
N ASP A 355 -15.42 37.95 -15.17
CA ASP A 355 -15.43 36.51 -14.93
C ASP A 355 -16.00 35.77 -16.16
N ILE A 356 -16.92 36.38 -16.91
CA ILE A 356 -17.37 35.87 -18.21
C ILE A 356 -16.18 35.81 -19.19
N ASP A 357 -15.36 36.85 -19.23
CA ASP A 357 -14.20 36.91 -20.12
C ASP A 357 -13.15 35.84 -19.80
N SER A 358 -13.14 35.32 -18.57
CA SER A 358 -12.24 34.27 -18.11
C SER A 358 -12.64 32.84 -18.52
N ILE A 359 -13.86 32.60 -19.03
CA ILE A 359 -14.27 31.29 -19.56
C ILE A 359 -13.33 30.88 -20.72
N GLY A 360 -12.82 29.66 -20.73
CA GLY A 360 -11.82 29.23 -21.72
C GLY A 360 -10.38 29.67 -21.41
N THR A 361 -10.10 30.23 -20.23
CA THR A 361 -8.76 30.63 -19.79
C THR A 361 -8.32 29.85 -18.54
N MET A 362 -7.02 29.92 -18.20
CA MET A 362 -6.45 29.25 -17.03
C MET A 362 -6.86 29.89 -15.69
N ALA A 363 -7.37 31.12 -15.70
CA ALA A 363 -7.30 32.01 -14.55
C ALA A 363 -8.40 31.83 -13.49
N LEU A 364 -9.58 31.30 -13.84
CA LEU A 364 -10.74 31.30 -12.93
C LEU A 364 -10.72 30.10 -11.96
N ALA A 365 -10.57 28.88 -12.49
CA ALA A 365 -10.45 27.66 -11.68
C ALA A 365 -9.21 27.64 -10.77
N THR A 366 -8.20 28.47 -11.04
CA THR A 366 -6.94 28.54 -10.27
C THR A 366 -6.87 29.72 -9.30
N ARG A 367 -7.87 30.62 -9.29
CA ARG A 367 -7.91 31.80 -8.40
C ARG A 367 -8.34 31.43 -6.97
N GLU A 368 -8.00 32.27 -5.98
CA GLU A 368 -8.47 32.14 -4.60
C GLU A 368 -10.01 32.05 -4.50
N MET A 369 -10.48 31.33 -3.48
CA MET A 369 -11.83 30.78 -3.37
C MET A 369 -12.94 31.85 -3.45
N TRP A 370 -13.99 31.55 -4.20
CA TRP A 370 -15.13 32.43 -4.47
C TRP A 370 -16.19 32.38 -3.35
N HIS A 371 -16.67 33.55 -2.90
CA HIS A 371 -17.72 33.72 -1.88
C HIS A 371 -18.99 34.37 -2.46
N GLY A 372 -19.57 33.80 -3.51
CA GLY A 372 -20.81 34.31 -4.11
C GLY A 372 -22.06 33.68 -3.49
N GLU A 373 -23.15 34.45 -3.37
CA GLU A 373 -24.46 33.95 -2.97
C GLU A 373 -25.13 33.18 -4.13
N VAL A 374 -25.84 32.10 -3.80
CA VAL A 374 -26.62 31.27 -4.74
C VAL A 374 -28.08 31.72 -4.66
N ASP A 375 -28.66 32.07 -5.81
CA ASP A 375 -30.01 32.64 -5.95
C ASP A 375 -30.98 31.62 -6.59
N ASP A 376 -32.28 31.71 -6.31
CA ASP A 376 -33.35 30.80 -6.79
C ASP A 376 -33.40 30.69 -8.32
N HIS A 377 -32.94 31.73 -9.01
CA HIS A 377 -32.86 31.78 -10.47
C HIS A 377 -31.93 30.70 -11.07
N VAL A 378 -30.95 30.19 -10.31
CA VAL A 378 -30.07 29.09 -10.75
C VAL A 378 -30.90 27.81 -10.96
N GLY A 379 -31.84 27.51 -10.06
CA GLY A 379 -32.75 26.36 -10.20
C GLY A 379 -33.63 26.47 -11.45
N TYR A 380 -34.07 27.67 -11.80
CA TYR A 380 -34.82 27.93 -13.04
C TYR A 380 -33.97 27.64 -14.29
N ILE A 381 -32.71 28.11 -14.34
CA ILE A 381 -31.82 27.85 -15.49
C ILE A 381 -31.52 26.36 -15.65
N LEU A 382 -31.22 25.66 -14.55
CA LEU A 382 -30.94 24.23 -14.55
C LEU A 382 -32.13 23.40 -15.04
N THR A 383 -33.36 23.77 -14.63
CA THR A 383 -34.58 23.06 -15.04
C THR A 383 -35.03 23.40 -16.47
N GLN A 384 -34.87 24.65 -16.92
CA GLN A 384 -35.20 25.02 -18.30
C GLN A 384 -34.25 24.43 -19.35
N HIS A 385 -32.99 24.22 -18.98
CA HIS A 385 -31.95 23.73 -19.87
C HIS A 385 -31.34 22.40 -19.41
N GLU A 386 -32.16 21.53 -18.80
CA GLU A 386 -31.73 20.25 -18.21
C GLU A 386 -30.90 19.39 -19.18
N LEU A 387 -31.32 19.25 -20.44
CA LEU A 387 -30.60 18.48 -21.46
C LEU A 387 -29.19 19.03 -21.76
N MET A 388 -28.98 20.34 -21.62
CA MET A 388 -27.67 20.95 -21.78
C MET A 388 -26.80 20.65 -20.56
N CYS A 389 -27.34 20.79 -19.36
CA CYS A 389 -26.65 20.49 -18.10
C CYS A 389 -26.26 19.01 -18.01
N ILE A 390 -27.14 18.08 -18.37
CA ILE A 390 -26.80 16.64 -18.41
C ILE A 390 -25.64 16.39 -19.37
N ALA A 391 -25.69 16.94 -20.59
CA ALA A 391 -24.61 16.76 -21.55
C ALA A 391 -23.28 17.38 -21.08
N LEU A 392 -23.31 18.51 -20.38
CA LEU A 392 -22.12 19.12 -19.77
C LEU A 392 -21.56 18.27 -18.64
N LEU A 393 -22.40 17.73 -17.76
CA LEU A 393 -21.97 16.88 -16.65
C LEU A 393 -21.44 15.53 -17.16
N GLU A 394 -22.07 14.91 -18.16
CA GLU A 394 -21.55 13.68 -18.78
C GLU A 394 -20.21 13.91 -19.47
N CYS A 395 -20.07 15.05 -20.18
CA CYS A 395 -18.79 15.47 -20.75
C CYS A 395 -17.75 15.64 -19.63
N PHE A 396 -18.08 16.35 -18.56
CA PHE A 396 -17.18 16.57 -17.43
C PHE A 396 -16.74 15.26 -16.76
N MET A 397 -17.68 14.35 -16.48
CA MET A 397 -17.40 13.05 -15.87
C MET A 397 -16.36 12.24 -16.66
N GLN A 398 -16.48 12.19 -18.00
CA GLN A 398 -15.54 11.42 -18.83
C GLN A 398 -14.18 12.09 -18.94
N HIS A 399 -14.12 13.43 -19.04
CA HIS A 399 -12.83 14.13 -19.20
C HIS A 399 -12.05 14.22 -17.89
N VAL A 400 -12.71 14.26 -16.74
CA VAL A 400 -12.04 14.21 -15.42
C VAL A 400 -11.40 12.84 -15.16
N GLN A 401 -11.96 11.75 -15.72
CA GLN A 401 -11.35 10.42 -15.63
C GLN A 401 -10.08 10.26 -16.47
N VAL A 402 -9.87 11.12 -17.48
CA VAL A 402 -8.70 11.10 -18.39
C VAL A 402 -7.69 12.21 -18.06
N ALA A 403 -8.10 13.23 -17.29
CA ALA A 403 -7.24 14.36 -16.91
C ALA A 403 -6.20 13.95 -15.86
N SER A 404 -5.07 14.67 -15.82
CA SER A 404 -4.03 14.44 -14.82
C SER A 404 -4.53 14.70 -13.38
N GLN A 405 -4.13 13.85 -12.44
CA GLN A 405 -4.57 13.90 -11.03
C GLN A 405 -4.28 15.26 -10.37
N GLN A 406 -3.10 15.85 -10.63
CA GLN A 406 -2.72 17.19 -10.14
C GLN A 406 -3.71 18.28 -10.59
N LEU A 407 -4.20 18.19 -11.83
CA LEU A 407 -5.17 19.16 -12.33
C LEU A 407 -6.54 18.92 -11.67
N VAL A 408 -6.95 17.66 -11.53
CA VAL A 408 -8.23 17.31 -10.87
C VAL A 408 -8.25 17.79 -9.42
N GLN A 409 -7.17 17.58 -8.66
CA GLN A 409 -6.97 18.14 -7.31
C GLN A 409 -7.15 19.67 -7.32
N SER A 410 -6.51 20.38 -8.25
CA SER A 410 -6.60 21.85 -8.32
C SER A 410 -8.03 22.38 -8.54
N ILE A 411 -8.86 21.64 -9.28
CA ILE A 411 -10.25 22.02 -9.59
C ILE A 411 -11.28 21.42 -8.62
N ALA A 412 -10.90 20.45 -7.78
CA ALA A 412 -11.81 19.65 -6.96
C ALA A 412 -12.68 20.50 -6.01
N ALA A 413 -12.09 21.43 -5.26
CA ALA A 413 -12.83 22.34 -4.39
C ALA A 413 -13.89 23.18 -5.15
N ARG A 414 -13.53 23.66 -6.35
CA ARG A 414 -14.42 24.49 -7.17
C ARG A 414 -15.55 23.67 -7.80
N ALA A 415 -15.23 22.47 -8.26
CA ALA A 415 -16.23 21.52 -8.75
C ALA A 415 -17.22 21.16 -7.62
N ALA A 416 -16.72 20.88 -6.41
CA ALA A 416 -17.55 20.62 -5.23
C ALA A 416 -18.46 21.80 -4.89
N PHE A 417 -17.96 23.04 -4.91
CA PHE A 417 -18.78 24.25 -4.73
C PHE A 417 -19.93 24.32 -5.75
N CYS A 418 -19.62 24.15 -7.04
CA CYS A 418 -20.63 24.16 -8.11
C CYS A 418 -21.68 23.06 -7.89
N ILE A 419 -21.26 21.85 -7.49
CA ILE A 419 -22.17 20.74 -7.21
C ILE A 419 -23.08 21.07 -6.02
N ILE A 420 -22.53 21.58 -4.90
CA ILE A 420 -23.30 21.97 -3.71
C ILE A 420 -24.35 23.03 -4.08
N ALA A 421 -23.96 24.05 -4.84
CA ALA A 421 -24.85 25.12 -5.25
C ALA A 421 -25.96 24.63 -6.20
N MET A 422 -25.63 23.76 -7.16
CA MET A 422 -26.63 23.13 -8.04
C MET A 422 -27.61 22.27 -7.23
N LEU A 423 -27.12 21.47 -6.28
CA LEU A 423 -27.97 20.64 -5.41
C LEU A 423 -28.86 21.49 -4.50
N THR A 424 -28.34 22.59 -3.94
CA THR A 424 -29.11 23.52 -3.09
C THR A 424 -30.25 24.14 -3.88
N ALA A 425 -29.95 24.70 -5.06
CA ALA A 425 -30.95 25.32 -5.93
C ALA A 425 -32.02 24.33 -6.45
N LEU A 426 -31.65 23.06 -6.67
CA LEU A 426 -32.61 22.01 -7.01
C LEU A 426 -33.52 21.64 -5.82
N ASN A 427 -33.00 21.67 -4.60
CA ASN A 427 -33.75 21.38 -3.38
C ASN A 427 -34.80 22.45 -3.07
N ASP A 428 -34.44 23.72 -3.20
CA ASP A 428 -35.35 24.86 -2.97
C ASP A 428 -36.47 24.93 -4.02
N SER A 429 -36.26 24.35 -5.22
CA SER A 429 -37.28 24.26 -6.28
C SER A 429 -38.36 23.17 -6.07
N HIS A 430 -38.39 22.50 -4.91
CA HIS A 430 -39.36 21.46 -4.49
C HIS A 430 -39.52 20.25 -5.43
N LYS A 431 -38.57 20.01 -6.34
CA LYS A 431 -38.59 18.83 -7.24
C LYS A 431 -37.81 17.61 -6.73
N LEU A 432 -37.26 17.67 -5.51
CA LEU A 432 -36.43 16.60 -4.96
C LEU A 432 -37.22 15.41 -4.36
N ASP A 433 -38.49 15.60 -3.97
CA ASP A 433 -39.23 14.68 -3.07
C ASP A 433 -40.33 13.81 -3.71
N THR A 434 -40.49 13.76 -5.04
CA THR A 434 -41.47 12.83 -5.65
C THR A 434 -40.88 11.43 -5.86
N THR A 435 -40.49 10.78 -4.77
CA THR A 435 -40.29 9.33 -4.67
C THR A 435 -41.47 8.66 -3.96
N ASP A 436 -42.70 9.16 -4.12
CA ASP A 436 -43.89 8.43 -3.71
C ASP A 436 -44.44 7.63 -4.90
N GLY A 437 -44.43 6.31 -4.73
CA GLY A 437 -44.82 5.34 -5.75
C GLY A 437 -46.22 5.56 -6.30
N GLY A 438 -46.32 5.60 -7.63
CA GLY A 438 -47.58 5.57 -8.36
C GLY A 438 -47.32 5.74 -9.85
N GLY A 439 -47.47 4.65 -10.61
CA GLY A 439 -47.01 4.54 -12.00
C GLY A 439 -47.53 5.59 -12.98
N GLY A 440 -46.64 6.02 -13.89
CA GLY A 440 -46.97 6.92 -14.99
C GLY A 440 -45.75 7.43 -15.78
N GLY A 441 -45.07 6.53 -16.49
CA GLY A 441 -44.20 6.74 -17.66
C GLY A 441 -43.68 8.15 -18.02
N ASP A 442 -42.70 8.67 -17.26
CA ASP A 442 -41.79 9.72 -17.75
C ASP A 442 -40.36 9.43 -17.26
N GLU A 443 -39.62 8.62 -18.01
CA GLU A 443 -38.26 8.10 -17.68
C GLU A 443 -37.15 9.17 -17.55
N ASN A 444 -37.48 10.47 -17.70
CA ASN A 444 -36.51 11.56 -17.66
C ASN A 444 -36.45 12.30 -16.31
N GLN A 445 -37.38 12.07 -15.38
CA GLN A 445 -37.38 12.74 -14.08
C GLN A 445 -36.32 12.10 -13.15
N GLY A 446 -35.23 12.83 -12.85
CA GLY A 446 -34.19 12.42 -11.90
C GLY A 446 -32.79 12.14 -12.48
N LEU A 447 -32.61 12.25 -13.81
CA LEU A 447 -31.31 12.00 -14.47
C LEU A 447 -30.21 12.98 -14.02
N LEU A 448 -30.55 14.27 -13.85
CA LEU A 448 -29.61 15.31 -13.42
C LEU A 448 -29.06 15.02 -12.01
N ARG A 449 -29.94 14.65 -11.08
CA ARG A 449 -29.59 14.26 -9.69
C ARG A 449 -28.63 13.07 -9.67
N SER A 450 -28.96 12.00 -10.41
CA SER A 450 -28.10 10.82 -10.49
C SER A 450 -26.70 11.12 -11.03
N ARG A 451 -26.54 12.09 -11.94
CA ARG A 451 -25.21 12.51 -12.44
C ARG A 451 -24.45 13.32 -11.39
N LEU A 452 -25.12 14.21 -10.65
CA LEU A 452 -24.51 14.98 -9.56
C LEU A 452 -24.06 14.06 -8.42
N GLU A 453 -24.88 13.08 -8.01
CA GLU A 453 -24.52 12.09 -6.98
C GLU A 453 -23.27 11.27 -7.37
N LYS A 454 -23.17 10.85 -8.63
CA LYS A 454 -21.95 10.16 -9.14
C LYS A 454 -20.71 11.05 -9.08
N LEU A 455 -20.85 12.34 -9.38
CA LEU A 455 -19.75 13.30 -9.28
C LEU A 455 -19.37 13.56 -7.81
N VAL A 456 -20.34 13.63 -6.89
CA VAL A 456 -20.06 13.72 -5.45
C VAL A 456 -19.21 12.53 -5.02
N MET A 457 -19.64 11.30 -5.31
CA MET A 457 -18.86 10.10 -4.96
C MET A 457 -17.46 10.10 -5.56
N PHE A 458 -17.30 10.59 -6.79
CA PHE A 458 -15.98 10.72 -7.41
C PHE A 458 -15.11 11.74 -6.64
N PHE A 459 -15.64 12.93 -6.34
CA PHE A 459 -14.88 13.99 -5.68
C PHE A 459 -14.64 13.76 -4.18
N LEU A 460 -15.33 12.81 -3.54
CA LEU A 460 -15.02 12.38 -2.17
C LEU A 460 -13.66 11.65 -2.03
N HIS A 461 -12.90 11.48 -3.12
CA HIS A 461 -11.52 11.00 -3.10
C HIS A 461 -10.48 12.14 -3.10
N TYR A 462 -10.89 13.40 -2.93
CA TYR A 462 -9.99 14.56 -2.95
C TYR A 462 -10.24 15.45 -1.72
N HIS A 463 -9.20 15.69 -0.92
CA HIS A 463 -9.30 16.46 0.32
C HIS A 463 -9.93 17.85 0.12
N GLU A 464 -9.56 18.56 -0.95
CA GLU A 464 -10.05 19.92 -1.21
C GLU A 464 -11.56 19.94 -1.53
N ALA A 465 -12.09 18.86 -2.10
CA ALA A 465 -13.53 18.72 -2.33
C ALA A 465 -14.29 18.33 -1.05
N ILE A 466 -13.72 17.45 -0.23
CA ILE A 466 -14.31 17.02 1.05
C ILE A 466 -14.45 18.21 2.00
N ASP A 467 -13.44 19.08 2.08
CA ASP A 467 -13.51 20.32 2.85
C ASP A 467 -14.74 21.15 2.45
N MET A 468 -14.99 21.30 1.15
CA MET A 468 -16.15 22.01 0.64
C MET A 468 -17.47 21.29 0.96
N PHE A 469 -17.57 19.98 0.72
CA PHE A 469 -18.78 19.21 1.04
C PHE A 469 -19.11 19.22 2.54
N SER A 470 -18.11 19.27 3.42
CA SER A 470 -18.30 19.38 4.86
C SER A 470 -19.01 20.68 5.26
N THR A 471 -18.80 21.77 4.52
CA THR A 471 -19.42 23.08 4.74
C THR A 471 -20.82 23.25 4.15
N ALA A 472 -21.32 22.25 3.41
CA ALA A 472 -22.63 22.32 2.75
C ALA A 472 -23.79 22.54 3.76
N PRO A 473 -24.97 22.99 3.32
CA PRO A 473 -26.17 23.03 4.17
C PRO A 473 -26.57 21.65 4.71
N THR A 474 -27.26 21.59 5.85
CA THR A 474 -27.73 20.32 6.45
C THR A 474 -28.79 19.62 5.60
N CYS A 475 -29.56 20.36 4.80
CA CYS A 475 -30.55 19.78 3.88
C CYS A 475 -29.93 18.89 2.79
N LEU A 476 -28.65 19.09 2.47
CA LEU A 476 -27.92 18.27 1.48
C LEU A 476 -27.20 17.07 2.09
N ASN A 477 -27.27 16.87 3.42
CA ASN A 477 -26.53 15.79 4.09
C ASN A 477 -26.86 14.41 3.51
N ASN A 478 -28.15 14.16 3.29
CA ASN A 478 -28.64 12.89 2.73
C ASN A 478 -28.33 12.74 1.24
N VAL A 479 -28.06 13.82 0.51
CA VAL A 479 -27.72 13.73 -0.93
C VAL A 479 -26.23 13.52 -1.12
N ILE A 480 -25.40 14.07 -0.22
CA ILE A 480 -23.94 13.99 -0.32
C ILE A 480 -23.41 12.67 0.24
N TRP A 481 -23.86 12.28 1.43
CA TRP A 481 -23.25 11.17 2.18
C TRP A 481 -24.01 9.85 2.06
N LEU A 482 -25.34 9.88 1.97
CA LEU A 482 -26.16 8.66 1.96
C LEU A 482 -25.88 7.75 0.75
N PRO A 483 -25.70 8.26 -0.50
CA PRO A 483 -25.42 7.37 -1.63
C PRO A 483 -24.12 6.57 -1.45
N THR A 484 -23.07 7.20 -0.90
CA THR A 484 -21.80 6.54 -0.58
C THR A 484 -21.99 5.48 0.51
N LEU A 485 -22.78 5.79 1.56
CA LEU A 485 -23.12 4.84 2.62
C LEU A 485 -23.96 3.66 2.10
N GLU A 486 -24.90 3.90 1.19
CA GLU A 486 -25.71 2.83 0.57
C GLU A 486 -24.86 1.89 -0.27
N HIS A 487 -23.90 2.42 -1.03
CA HIS A 487 -22.96 1.59 -1.79
C HIS A 487 -22.04 0.76 -0.89
N ALA A 488 -21.58 1.33 0.23
CA ALA A 488 -20.85 0.60 1.26
C ALA A 488 -21.71 -0.52 1.88
N LYS A 489 -22.95 -0.19 2.28
CA LYS A 489 -23.93 -1.14 2.85
C LYS A 489 -24.25 -2.30 1.89
N LEU A 490 -24.47 -2.01 0.61
CA LEU A 490 -24.75 -3.03 -0.41
C LEU A 490 -23.58 -4.00 -0.57
N GLY A 491 -22.33 -3.54 -0.46
CA GLY A 491 -21.15 -4.41 -0.50
C GLY A 491 -21.09 -5.37 0.69
N LEU A 492 -21.34 -4.85 1.90
CA LEU A 492 -21.37 -5.65 3.13
C LEU A 492 -22.51 -6.68 3.12
N SER A 493 -23.66 -6.33 2.52
CA SER A 493 -24.87 -7.16 2.44
C SER A 493 -24.92 -8.11 1.23
N ASP A 494 -24.00 -8.01 0.26
CA ASP A 494 -24.09 -8.79 -0.99
C ASP A 494 -23.82 -10.28 -0.73
N ARG A 495 -24.82 -11.12 -0.98
CA ARG A 495 -24.74 -12.60 -0.85
C ARG A 495 -24.16 -13.27 -2.10
N ARG A 496 -24.08 -12.57 -3.22
CA ARG A 496 -23.71 -13.15 -4.53
C ARG A 496 -22.29 -12.80 -4.98
N TYR A 497 -21.53 -12.07 -4.15
CA TYR A 497 -20.15 -11.64 -4.41
C TYR A 497 -19.97 -11.05 -5.81
N GLN A 498 -20.86 -10.15 -6.22
CA GLN A 498 -20.73 -9.54 -7.55
C GLN A 498 -19.57 -8.56 -7.54
N ASP A 499 -18.53 -8.79 -8.37
CA ASP A 499 -17.32 -7.94 -8.43
C ASP A 499 -17.65 -6.46 -8.67
N THR A 500 -18.71 -6.17 -9.41
CA THR A 500 -19.16 -4.78 -9.65
C THR A 500 -19.74 -4.11 -8.41
N THR A 501 -20.34 -4.87 -7.49
CA THR A 501 -20.84 -4.37 -6.20
C THR A 501 -19.69 -4.21 -5.22
N LEU A 502 -18.80 -5.20 -5.14
CA LEU A 502 -17.63 -5.19 -4.25
C LEU A 502 -16.65 -4.06 -4.60
N SER A 503 -16.35 -3.84 -5.89
CA SER A 503 -15.48 -2.73 -6.33
C SER A 503 -16.09 -1.34 -6.10
N ARG A 504 -17.43 -1.22 -6.10
CA ARG A 504 -18.11 0.02 -5.70
C ARG A 504 -18.04 0.23 -4.20
N ALA A 505 -18.21 -0.83 -3.41
CA ALA A 505 -18.10 -0.77 -1.97
C ALA A 505 -16.69 -0.45 -1.50
N LYS A 506 -15.64 -1.04 -2.10
CA LYS A 506 -14.24 -0.69 -1.82
C LYS A 506 -14.00 0.82 -2.02
N ARG A 507 -14.35 1.35 -3.19
CA ARG A 507 -14.25 2.79 -3.48
C ARG A 507 -15.06 3.66 -2.51
N ALA A 508 -16.26 3.21 -2.15
CA ALA A 508 -17.07 3.92 -1.17
C ALA A 508 -16.37 3.98 0.21
N PHE A 509 -15.77 2.88 0.68
CA PHE A 509 -15.01 2.88 1.92
C PHE A 509 -13.74 3.73 1.86
N THR A 510 -13.02 3.74 0.74
CA THR A 510 -11.88 4.65 0.52
C THR A 510 -12.31 6.12 0.61
N ALA A 511 -13.38 6.50 -0.09
CA ALA A 511 -13.94 7.85 -0.03
C ALA A 511 -14.40 8.24 1.38
N LEU A 512 -15.04 7.31 2.11
CA LEU A 512 -15.45 7.53 3.49
C LEU A 512 -14.25 7.66 4.44
N ARG A 513 -13.18 6.87 4.22
CA ARG A 513 -11.91 6.99 4.96
C ARG A 513 -11.29 8.37 4.74
N MET A 514 -11.16 8.82 3.50
CA MET A 514 -10.66 10.18 3.20
C MET A 514 -11.50 11.27 3.86
N ALA A 515 -12.82 11.07 3.96
CA ALA A 515 -13.70 11.99 4.67
C ALA A 515 -13.42 12.08 6.18
N THR A 516 -12.87 11.04 6.81
CA THR A 516 -12.59 11.03 8.26
C THR A 516 -11.46 11.98 8.68
N HIS A 517 -10.60 12.42 7.75
CA HIS A 517 -9.56 13.43 8.05
C HIS A 517 -10.16 14.79 8.40
N HIS A 518 -11.41 15.07 8.00
CA HIS A 518 -12.08 16.35 8.22
C HIS A 518 -13.13 16.24 9.35
N VAL A 519 -12.88 16.88 10.49
CA VAL A 519 -13.74 16.80 11.69
C VAL A 519 -15.21 17.14 11.39
N LYS A 520 -15.48 18.16 10.57
CA LYS A 520 -16.84 18.55 10.18
C LYS A 520 -17.55 17.51 9.31
N ALA A 521 -16.80 16.78 8.47
CA ALA A 521 -17.35 15.69 7.69
C ALA A 521 -17.72 14.51 8.58
N CYS A 522 -16.92 14.19 9.61
CA CYS A 522 -17.25 13.17 10.61
C CYS A 522 -18.58 13.47 11.34
N GLU A 523 -18.82 14.73 11.75
CA GLU A 523 -20.09 15.12 12.37
C GLU A 523 -21.30 14.95 11.43
N LYS A 524 -21.09 15.22 10.14
CA LYS A 524 -22.10 15.06 9.09
C LYS A 524 -22.40 13.59 8.80
N LEU A 525 -21.38 12.74 8.82
CA LEU A 525 -21.50 11.29 8.68
C LEU A 525 -22.23 10.64 9.86
N ASP A 526 -21.96 11.06 11.10
CA ASP A 526 -22.73 10.61 12.28
C ASP A 526 -24.22 10.95 12.12
N LYS A 527 -24.53 12.18 11.69
CA LYS A 527 -25.92 12.61 11.39
C LYS A 527 -26.55 11.87 10.21
N ALA A 528 -25.76 11.36 9.27
CA ALA A 528 -26.21 10.55 8.15
C ALA A 528 -26.45 9.07 8.52
N GLY A 529 -26.17 8.67 9.75
CA GLY A 529 -26.38 7.30 10.22
C GLY A 529 -25.25 6.34 9.89
N VAL A 530 -24.00 6.81 9.77
CA VAL A 530 -22.84 5.96 9.41
C VAL A 530 -22.65 4.74 10.33
N LEU A 531 -23.01 4.85 11.61
CA LEU A 531 -22.92 3.76 12.58
C LEU A 531 -23.96 2.65 12.33
N GLN A 532 -25.01 2.92 11.54
CA GLN A 532 -25.98 1.91 11.14
C GLN A 532 -25.34 0.80 10.29
N LEU A 533 -24.21 1.08 9.62
CA LEU A 533 -23.41 0.07 8.92
C LEU A 533 -22.99 -1.10 9.82
N LEU A 534 -22.82 -0.89 11.13
CA LEU A 534 -22.47 -1.95 12.07
C LEU A 534 -23.65 -2.90 12.35
N VAL A 535 -24.89 -2.39 12.33
CA VAL A 535 -26.10 -3.20 12.57
C VAL A 535 -26.46 -4.04 11.35
N ASP A 536 -26.20 -3.50 10.16
CA ASP A 536 -26.45 -4.18 8.89
C ASP A 536 -25.44 -5.32 8.60
N MET A 537 -24.40 -5.45 9.43
CA MET A 537 -23.43 -6.54 9.36
C MET A 537 -23.99 -7.80 10.00
N ASP A 538 -24.13 -8.86 9.20
CA ASP A 538 -24.52 -10.17 9.70
C ASP A 538 -23.31 -10.86 10.36
N TYR A 539 -23.19 -10.72 11.68
CA TYR A 539 -22.11 -11.31 12.48
C TYR A 539 -22.03 -12.85 12.38
N THR A 540 -23.08 -13.50 11.87
CA THR A 540 -23.18 -14.96 11.74
C THR A 540 -22.58 -15.50 10.43
N ARG A 541 -22.14 -14.63 9.51
CA ARG A 541 -21.68 -15.04 8.18
C ARG A 541 -20.40 -15.89 8.24
N GLN A 542 -20.41 -17.03 7.55
CA GLN A 542 -19.22 -17.84 7.27
C GLN A 542 -18.36 -17.10 6.23
N LEU A 543 -17.23 -16.53 6.66
CA LEU A 543 -16.24 -15.85 5.82
C LEU A 543 -15.21 -16.83 5.24
N ASP A 544 -15.32 -18.10 5.61
CA ASP A 544 -14.35 -19.16 5.35
C ASP A 544 -14.17 -19.44 3.85
N ASP A 545 -15.24 -19.27 3.06
CA ASP A 545 -15.26 -19.39 1.58
C ASP A 545 -15.30 -18.01 0.85
N ALA A 546 -15.00 -16.90 1.54
CA ALA A 546 -15.14 -15.57 0.94
C ALA A 546 -14.02 -15.27 -0.08
N PRO A 547 -14.32 -14.67 -1.25
CA PRO A 547 -13.29 -14.28 -2.22
C PRO A 547 -12.45 -13.10 -1.71
N ARG A 548 -11.21 -12.95 -2.18
CA ARG A 548 -10.27 -11.84 -1.84
C ARG A 548 -10.95 -10.47 -1.83
N ASN A 549 -11.74 -10.17 -2.86
CA ASN A 549 -12.46 -8.88 -2.99
C ASN A 549 -13.41 -8.60 -1.82
N MET A 550 -14.03 -9.63 -1.25
CA MET A 550 -14.89 -9.48 -0.07
C MET A 550 -14.06 -9.25 1.20
N LEU A 551 -12.95 -9.99 1.36
CA LEU A 551 -12.02 -9.79 2.48
C LEU A 551 -11.45 -8.37 2.48
N LEU A 552 -11.11 -7.84 1.29
CA LEU A 552 -10.67 -6.45 1.12
C LEU A 552 -11.75 -5.44 1.49
N VAL A 553 -13.02 -5.67 1.14
CA VAL A 553 -14.13 -4.78 1.55
C VAL A 553 -14.29 -4.77 3.08
N TYR A 554 -14.16 -5.93 3.74
CA TYR A 554 -14.17 -6.03 5.20
C TYR A 554 -12.97 -5.33 5.81
N ALA A 555 -11.78 -5.49 5.24
CA ALA A 555 -10.59 -4.77 5.66
C ALA A 555 -10.79 -3.25 5.51
N SER A 556 -11.22 -2.74 4.36
CA SER A 556 -11.48 -1.31 4.15
C SER A 556 -12.53 -0.75 5.11
N PHE A 557 -13.54 -1.55 5.47
CA PHE A 557 -14.50 -1.21 6.52
C PHE A 557 -13.81 -1.06 7.88
N MET A 558 -12.95 -2.00 8.28
CA MET A 558 -12.21 -1.92 9.55
C MET A 558 -11.26 -0.71 9.59
N HIS A 559 -10.57 -0.41 8.48
CA HIS A 559 -9.71 0.78 8.35
C HIS A 559 -10.53 2.07 8.47
N PHE A 560 -11.70 2.14 7.84
CA PHE A 560 -12.62 3.27 7.97
C PHE A 560 -13.09 3.47 9.42
N ILE A 561 -13.47 2.39 10.11
CA ILE A 561 -13.90 2.45 11.51
C ILE A 561 -12.73 2.87 12.43
N ALA A 562 -11.52 2.37 12.18
CA ALA A 562 -10.33 2.78 12.91
C ALA A 562 -10.06 4.29 12.76
N ALA A 563 -10.09 4.80 11.53
CA ALA A 563 -9.88 6.23 11.24
C ALA A 563 -10.96 7.11 11.88
N LEU A 564 -12.22 6.69 11.81
CA LEU A 564 -13.34 7.39 12.44
C LEU A 564 -13.22 7.41 13.98
N ALA A 565 -12.84 6.28 14.58
CA ALA A 565 -12.65 6.14 16.02
C ALA A 565 -11.43 6.92 16.52
N ALA A 566 -10.35 7.02 15.74
CA ALA A 566 -9.13 7.72 16.13
C ALA A 566 -9.39 9.23 16.34
N LYS A 567 -10.11 9.87 15.41
CA LYS A 567 -10.29 11.34 15.42
C LYS A 567 -11.38 11.83 16.39
N MET A 568 -12.41 11.03 16.73
CA MET A 568 -13.58 11.49 17.51
C MET A 568 -13.85 10.68 18.78
N ALA A 569 -13.56 11.27 19.95
CA ALA A 569 -13.76 10.62 21.26
C ALA A 569 -15.22 10.22 21.56
N TYR A 570 -16.20 11.02 21.12
CA TYR A 570 -17.63 10.69 21.27
C TYR A 570 -18.04 9.45 20.45
N ILE A 571 -17.44 9.25 19.26
CA ILE A 571 -17.71 8.06 18.45
C ILE A 571 -17.18 6.81 19.15
N ARG A 572 -15.99 6.86 19.77
CA ARG A 572 -15.48 5.76 20.61
C ARG A 572 -16.45 5.40 21.74
N ALA A 573 -17.03 6.40 22.40
CA ALA A 573 -18.01 6.17 23.47
C ALA A 573 -19.30 5.50 22.94
N LYS A 574 -19.82 5.94 21.79
CA LYS A 574 -20.97 5.31 21.11
C LYS A 574 -20.68 3.89 20.64
N LEU A 575 -19.53 3.68 19.99
CA LEU A 575 -19.07 2.36 19.51
C LEU A 575 -18.86 1.35 20.64
N ARG A 576 -18.68 1.81 21.88
CA ARG A 576 -18.59 0.94 23.05
C ARG A 576 -19.95 0.68 23.71
N ALA A 577 -20.83 1.68 23.75
CA ALA A 577 -22.07 1.63 24.51
C ALA A 577 -23.27 1.12 23.69
N GLU A 578 -23.36 1.49 22.42
CA GLU A 578 -24.53 1.27 21.56
C GLU A 578 -24.32 0.14 20.54
N PHE A 579 -23.07 -0.16 20.18
CA PHE A 579 -22.74 -1.18 19.17
C PHE A 579 -21.69 -2.16 19.72
N PRO A 580 -21.82 -3.48 19.54
CA PRO A 580 -20.81 -4.43 19.99
C PRO A 580 -19.65 -4.50 18.98
N ILE A 581 -18.78 -3.49 18.93
CA ILE A 581 -17.60 -3.52 18.04
C ILE A 581 -16.56 -4.56 18.51
N GLY A 582 -16.51 -4.81 19.83
CA GLY A 582 -15.59 -5.74 20.46
C GLY A 582 -15.61 -7.17 19.91
N PRO A 583 -16.77 -7.86 19.91
CA PRO A 583 -16.89 -9.21 19.39
C PRO A 583 -16.57 -9.30 17.89
N LEU A 584 -16.93 -8.27 17.13
CA LEU A 584 -16.67 -8.21 15.69
C LEU A 584 -15.17 -8.18 15.39
N VAL A 585 -14.45 -7.25 16.00
CA VAL A 585 -12.99 -7.10 15.84
C VAL A 585 -12.29 -8.39 16.26
N MET A 586 -12.70 -8.97 17.40
CA MET A 586 -12.08 -10.20 17.90
C MET A 586 -12.34 -11.39 16.97
N LYS A 587 -13.58 -11.58 16.52
CA LYS A 587 -13.94 -12.68 15.61
C LYS A 587 -13.17 -12.60 14.29
N LEU A 588 -13.07 -11.40 13.70
CA LEU A 588 -12.33 -11.20 12.46
C LEU A 588 -10.83 -11.38 12.64
N LEU A 589 -10.24 -10.83 13.70
CA LEU A 589 -8.83 -10.99 14.03
C LEU A 589 -8.47 -12.46 14.21
N CYS A 590 -9.24 -13.20 15.02
CA CYS A 590 -8.91 -14.56 15.39
C CYS A 590 -9.12 -15.55 14.22
N ARG A 591 -10.15 -15.33 13.38
CA ARG A 591 -10.28 -16.06 12.11
C ARG A 591 -9.11 -15.77 11.17
N GLY A 592 -8.73 -14.50 11.02
CA GLY A 592 -7.57 -14.10 10.21
C GLY A 592 -6.30 -14.81 10.68
N VAL A 593 -6.00 -14.75 11.98
CA VAL A 593 -4.82 -15.41 12.57
C VAL A 593 -4.88 -16.93 12.40
N TYR A 594 -6.05 -17.55 12.59
CA TYR A 594 -6.21 -19.00 12.37
C TYR A 594 -5.87 -19.40 10.94
N TYR A 595 -6.43 -18.70 9.94
CA TYR A 595 -6.16 -18.98 8.53
C TYR A 595 -4.72 -18.65 8.11
N THR A 596 -4.08 -17.63 8.68
CA THR A 596 -2.67 -17.33 8.34
C THR A 596 -1.69 -18.27 9.03
N THR A 597 -2.02 -18.83 10.19
CA THR A 597 -1.12 -19.72 10.95
C THR A 597 -1.28 -21.20 10.59
N THR A 598 -2.50 -21.71 10.38
CA THR A 598 -2.75 -23.15 10.20
C THR A 598 -2.55 -23.66 8.77
N THR A 599 -2.87 -22.87 7.74
CA THR A 599 -2.79 -23.32 6.33
C THR A 599 -1.39 -23.22 5.72
N THR A 600 -0.39 -22.71 6.47
CA THR A 600 1.03 -22.67 6.06
C THR A 600 1.62 -24.08 5.84
N THR A 601 0.95 -25.14 6.27
CA THR A 601 1.52 -26.49 6.30
C THR A 601 1.19 -27.39 5.11
N THR A 602 0.27 -27.06 4.18
CA THR A 602 -0.12 -28.06 3.15
C THR A 602 -0.31 -27.70 1.67
N GLU A 603 -0.57 -26.47 1.19
CA GLU A 603 -0.80 -26.27 -0.28
C GLU A 603 -0.30 -24.92 -0.86
N TYR A 604 0.96 -24.90 -1.29
CA TYR A 604 1.77 -23.68 -1.50
C TYR A 604 1.63 -22.90 -2.82
N LYS A 605 0.60 -23.10 -3.65
CA LYS A 605 0.56 -22.40 -4.98
C LYS A 605 -0.80 -21.88 -5.47
N SER A 606 -1.86 -22.01 -4.67
CA SER A 606 -3.22 -21.60 -5.07
C SER A 606 -3.86 -20.56 -4.14
N MET A 607 -3.22 -20.20 -3.03
CA MET A 607 -3.83 -19.48 -1.91
C MET A 607 -3.21 -18.11 -1.58
N ASP A 608 -2.16 -17.66 -2.28
CA ASP A 608 -1.42 -16.43 -1.95
C ASP A 608 -2.34 -15.18 -1.87
N GLY A 609 -3.28 -15.03 -2.81
CA GLY A 609 -4.22 -13.90 -2.80
C GLY A 609 -5.29 -13.97 -1.70
N LEU A 610 -5.54 -15.15 -1.11
CA LEU A 610 -6.46 -15.29 0.02
C LEU A 610 -5.75 -14.93 1.33
N HIS A 611 -4.48 -15.34 1.46
CA HIS A 611 -3.61 -14.99 2.59
C HIS A 611 -3.41 -13.48 2.73
N GLU A 612 -3.15 -12.79 1.63
CA GLU A 612 -3.06 -11.34 1.59
C GLU A 612 -4.37 -10.67 2.07
N GLY A 613 -5.52 -11.18 1.61
CA GLY A 613 -6.84 -10.69 2.06
C GLY A 613 -7.06 -10.83 3.57
N TRP A 614 -6.62 -11.95 4.17
CA TRP A 614 -6.67 -12.15 5.62
C TRP A 614 -5.66 -11.27 6.37
N ASN A 615 -4.47 -11.03 5.83
CA ASN A 615 -3.50 -10.07 6.41
C ASN A 615 -4.08 -8.66 6.51
N HIS A 616 -4.78 -8.18 5.48
CA HIS A 616 -5.48 -6.89 5.52
C HIS A 616 -6.58 -6.83 6.60
N ILE A 617 -7.28 -7.95 6.86
CA ILE A 617 -8.27 -8.02 7.94
C ILE A 617 -7.59 -7.99 9.32
N ILE A 618 -6.50 -8.73 9.50
CA ILE A 618 -5.71 -8.72 10.75
C ILE A 618 -5.23 -7.30 11.02
N ARG A 619 -4.59 -6.66 10.04
CA ARG A 619 -4.14 -5.26 10.11
C ARG A 619 -5.29 -4.33 10.46
N GLY A 620 -6.38 -4.36 9.72
CA GLY A 620 -7.56 -3.50 9.97
C GLY A 620 -8.14 -3.69 11.38
N SER A 621 -8.18 -4.94 11.87
CA SER A 621 -8.66 -5.25 13.21
C SER A 621 -7.73 -4.67 14.29
N LEU A 622 -6.41 -4.80 14.13
CA LEU A 622 -5.42 -4.20 15.04
C LEU A 622 -5.44 -2.67 14.99
N LEU A 623 -5.66 -2.06 13.83
CA LEU A 623 -5.81 -0.60 13.71
C LEU A 623 -7.04 -0.09 14.48
N VAL A 624 -8.14 -0.84 14.48
CA VAL A 624 -9.30 -0.49 15.33
C VAL A 624 -8.88 -0.52 16.80
N VAL A 625 -8.17 -1.54 17.27
CA VAL A 625 -7.68 -1.60 18.67
C VAL A 625 -6.80 -0.39 18.99
N ASN A 626 -5.87 -0.05 18.08
CA ASN A 626 -4.97 1.08 18.24
C ASN A 626 -5.72 2.42 18.33
N ALA A 627 -6.82 2.59 17.59
CA ALA A 627 -7.66 3.80 17.65
C ALA A 627 -8.30 4.03 19.04
N PHE A 628 -8.45 2.98 19.85
CA PHE A 628 -8.93 3.06 21.24
C PHE A 628 -7.81 3.19 22.28
N GLY A 629 -6.54 3.39 21.86
CA GLY A 629 -5.37 3.48 22.75
C GLY A 629 -5.48 4.52 23.88
N TYR A 630 -6.29 5.57 23.70
CA TYR A 630 -6.49 6.63 24.71
C TYR A 630 -7.65 6.36 25.68
N ASP A 631 -8.39 5.25 25.54
CA ASP A 631 -9.55 4.91 26.37
C ASP A 631 -9.26 3.66 27.24
N PRO A 632 -8.87 3.84 28.51
CA PRO A 632 -8.41 2.74 29.37
C PRO A 632 -9.50 1.69 29.61
N ILE A 633 -10.77 2.09 29.63
CA ILE A 633 -11.90 1.15 29.81
C ILE A 633 -12.00 0.21 28.59
N SER A 634 -11.80 0.74 27.39
CA SER A 634 -11.82 -0.08 26.16
C SER A 634 -10.61 -1.02 26.13
N LEU A 635 -9.41 -0.55 26.49
CA LEU A 635 -8.21 -1.40 26.64
C LEU A 635 -8.43 -2.54 27.63
N GLN A 636 -9.08 -2.28 28.77
CA GLN A 636 -9.43 -3.32 29.73
C GLN A 636 -10.43 -4.35 29.16
N GLN A 637 -11.41 -3.89 28.37
CA GLN A 637 -12.38 -4.77 27.70
C GLN A 637 -11.71 -5.66 26.64
N TRP A 638 -10.73 -5.14 25.89
CA TRP A 638 -9.96 -5.93 24.92
C TRP A 638 -9.15 -7.06 25.57
N LEU A 639 -8.70 -6.86 26.81
CA LEU A 639 -7.91 -7.83 27.58
C LEU A 639 -8.77 -8.78 28.43
N SER A 640 -10.02 -8.41 28.73
CA SER A 640 -10.88 -9.18 29.62
C SER A 640 -12.35 -9.14 29.17
N TRP A 641 -12.72 -10.12 28.34
CA TRP A 641 -14.07 -10.27 27.83
C TRP A 641 -14.82 -11.43 28.50
N PRO A 642 -16.10 -11.26 28.92
CA PRO A 642 -16.90 -12.35 29.48
C PRO A 642 -17.27 -13.39 28.43
N ALA A 643 -16.89 -14.65 28.64
CA ALA A 643 -17.17 -15.77 27.73
C ALA A 643 -18.68 -16.06 27.53
N SER A 644 -19.55 -15.51 28.38
CA SER A 644 -20.99 -15.80 28.45
C SER A 644 -21.87 -15.10 27.40
N LEU A 645 -21.29 -14.44 26.40
CA LEU A 645 -22.01 -13.84 25.26
C LEU A 645 -21.89 -14.67 23.97
N GLY A 646 -21.36 -15.90 24.07
CA GLY A 646 -21.56 -16.90 23.03
C GLY A 646 -23.05 -17.26 22.98
N ASP A 647 -23.77 -16.67 22.03
CA ASP A 647 -25.17 -16.97 21.75
C ASP A 647 -25.38 -18.49 21.64
N GLU A 648 -26.57 -18.93 22.06
CA GLU A 648 -27.08 -20.31 22.02
C GLU A 648 -27.12 -20.94 20.59
N ASP A 649 -26.58 -20.25 19.58
CA ASP A 649 -26.64 -20.58 18.15
C ASP A 649 -25.29 -21.00 17.51
N MET A 650 -24.21 -21.14 18.29
CA MET A 650 -22.90 -21.56 17.74
C MET A 650 -22.86 -23.07 17.45
N ASN A 651 -22.90 -23.44 16.16
CA ASN A 651 -22.71 -24.83 15.69
C ASN A 651 -21.35 -25.40 16.13
N GLU A 652 -21.28 -26.69 16.47
CA GLU A 652 -20.08 -27.41 16.94
C GLU A 652 -18.83 -27.24 16.03
N ASN A 653 -19.01 -26.97 14.74
CA ASN A 653 -17.91 -26.76 13.78
C ASN A 653 -17.25 -25.35 13.83
N ASP A 654 -17.88 -24.34 14.45
CA ASP A 654 -17.38 -22.96 14.53
C ASP A 654 -16.48 -22.70 15.76
N THR A 655 -16.07 -23.76 16.47
CA THR A 655 -15.43 -23.72 17.80
C THR A 655 -13.90 -23.62 17.77
N HIS A 656 -13.24 -23.92 16.65
CA HIS A 656 -11.77 -24.01 16.60
C HIS A 656 -11.04 -22.65 16.71
N TRP A 657 -11.61 -21.56 16.16
CA TRP A 657 -11.01 -20.23 16.35
C TRP A 657 -11.23 -19.70 17.77
N PHE A 658 -12.17 -20.27 18.54
CA PHE A 658 -12.43 -19.85 19.91
C PHE A 658 -11.29 -20.31 20.85
N GLU A 659 -10.63 -21.43 20.53
CA GLU A 659 -9.46 -21.93 21.27
C GLU A 659 -8.26 -20.97 21.20
N THR A 660 -8.10 -20.19 20.12
CA THR A 660 -6.96 -19.26 19.97
C THR A 660 -7.05 -17.98 20.80
N VAL A 661 -8.19 -17.71 21.46
CA VAL A 661 -8.48 -16.46 22.20
C VAL A 661 -8.66 -16.67 23.70
N HIS A 662 -8.67 -17.94 24.14
CA HIS A 662 -8.84 -18.26 25.54
C HIS A 662 -7.60 -17.83 26.34
N SER A 663 -7.84 -16.97 27.33
CA SER A 663 -6.91 -16.88 28.45
C SER A 663 -7.14 -18.06 29.39
N ASN A 664 -6.10 -18.50 30.08
CA ASN A 664 -6.17 -19.59 31.06
C ASN A 664 -7.15 -19.31 32.24
N ASP A 665 -7.70 -18.10 32.35
CA ASP A 665 -8.65 -17.68 33.39
C ASP A 665 -10.13 -17.85 33.00
N GLY A 666 -10.43 -18.42 31.83
CA GLY A 666 -11.81 -18.58 31.35
C GLY A 666 -12.45 -17.27 30.85
N ARG A 667 -11.63 -16.22 30.64
CA ARG A 667 -12.01 -14.98 29.93
C ARG A 667 -11.32 -14.92 28.57
N LEU A 668 -11.91 -14.24 27.60
CA LEU A 668 -11.27 -14.05 26.28
C LEU A 668 -10.38 -12.80 26.31
N SER A 669 -9.24 -12.87 25.63
CA SER A 669 -8.27 -11.76 25.53
C SER A 669 -7.73 -11.66 24.11
N ILE A 670 -7.43 -10.44 23.66
CA ILE A 670 -6.80 -10.20 22.36
C ILE A 670 -5.32 -10.58 22.34
N LEU A 671 -4.68 -10.68 23.51
CA LEU A 671 -3.25 -10.86 23.63
C LEU A 671 -2.74 -12.16 22.97
N PRO A 672 -3.37 -13.33 23.15
CA PRO A 672 -2.97 -14.55 22.43
C PRO A 672 -2.94 -14.40 20.91
N ALA A 673 -3.93 -13.70 20.32
CA ALA A 673 -3.98 -13.47 18.88
C ALA A 673 -2.83 -12.56 18.41
N ILE A 674 -2.51 -11.50 19.17
CA ILE A 674 -1.35 -10.63 18.89
C ILE A 674 -0.04 -11.41 18.99
N LEU A 675 0.09 -12.28 20.00
CA LEU A 675 1.28 -13.11 20.17
C LEU A 675 1.44 -14.13 19.05
N LEU A 676 0.37 -14.74 18.55
CA LEU A 676 0.41 -15.67 17.41
C LEU A 676 0.78 -15.00 16.07
N VAL A 677 0.58 -13.68 15.97
CA VAL A 677 1.08 -12.90 14.82
C VAL A 677 2.59 -12.68 14.92
N LEU A 678 3.10 -12.43 16.13
CA LEU A 678 4.51 -12.12 16.36
C LEU A 678 5.39 -13.36 16.55
N LEU A 679 4.82 -14.45 17.06
CA LEU A 679 5.52 -15.63 17.55
C LEU A 679 4.96 -16.92 16.92
N PRO A 680 5.82 -17.92 16.64
CA PRO A 680 5.36 -19.19 16.09
C PRO A 680 4.45 -19.95 17.06
N CYS A 681 3.42 -20.59 16.52
CA CYS A 681 2.52 -21.46 17.29
C CYS A 681 3.27 -22.72 17.76
N PRO A 682 3.20 -23.10 19.05
CA PRO A 682 3.77 -24.37 19.50
C PRO A 682 2.98 -25.54 18.92
N SER A 683 3.64 -26.42 18.15
CA SER A 683 3.04 -27.70 17.73
C SER A 683 2.78 -28.57 18.96
N SER A 684 1.57 -29.10 19.09
CA SER A 684 1.11 -29.92 20.23
C SER A 684 1.96 -31.15 20.54
N ASP A 685 2.85 -31.55 19.63
CA ASP A 685 3.54 -32.84 19.66
C ASP A 685 5.05 -32.72 19.95
N ASP A 686 5.62 -31.51 20.02
CA ASP A 686 7.04 -31.29 20.33
C ASP A 686 7.18 -30.47 21.62
N ASP A 687 7.43 -31.17 22.74
CA ASP A 687 7.79 -30.55 24.04
C ASP A 687 9.21 -29.93 24.05
N GLY A 688 9.89 -29.88 22.89
CA GLY A 688 11.20 -29.28 22.73
C GLY A 688 11.17 -27.75 22.75
N PRO A 689 12.20 -27.07 23.29
CA PRO A 689 12.32 -25.62 23.18
C PRO A 689 12.46 -25.22 21.71
N LEU A 690 11.52 -24.42 21.20
CA LEU A 690 11.63 -23.77 19.88
C LEU A 690 12.96 -23.04 19.78
N SER A 691 13.69 -23.24 18.68
CA SER A 691 15.00 -22.59 18.51
C SER A 691 14.83 -21.10 18.18
N ASP A 692 15.79 -20.26 18.60
CA ASP A 692 15.78 -18.82 18.27
C ASP A 692 15.67 -18.58 16.75
N THR A 693 16.24 -19.49 15.95
CA THR A 693 16.14 -19.47 14.49
C THR A 693 14.71 -19.65 13.97
N GLN A 694 13.88 -20.49 14.61
CA GLN A 694 12.48 -20.70 14.21
C GLN A 694 11.61 -19.47 14.50
N VAL A 695 11.89 -18.77 15.60
CA VAL A 695 11.20 -17.51 15.95
C VAL A 695 11.52 -16.43 14.92
N ILE A 696 12.80 -16.30 14.56
CA ILE A 696 13.25 -15.30 13.56
C ILE A 696 12.72 -15.63 12.17
N THR A 697 12.72 -16.90 11.75
CA THR A 697 12.18 -17.27 10.43
C THR A 697 10.68 -17.03 10.34
N HIS A 698 9.93 -17.31 11.42
CA HIS A 698 8.50 -16.99 11.47
C HIS A 698 8.26 -15.49 11.28
N PHE A 699 8.96 -14.64 12.04
CA PHE A 699 8.83 -13.19 11.95
C PHE A 699 9.14 -12.66 10.54
N LYS A 700 10.19 -13.18 9.88
CA LYS A 700 10.58 -12.78 8.51
C LYS A 700 9.57 -13.19 7.43
N HIS A 701 8.75 -14.21 7.68
CA HIS A 701 7.75 -14.68 6.72
C HIS A 701 6.38 -14.00 6.88
N GLN A 702 6.19 -13.23 7.95
CA GLN A 702 4.96 -12.47 8.17
C GLN A 702 4.94 -11.16 7.37
N ASP A 703 3.74 -10.67 7.10
CA ASP A 703 3.51 -9.37 6.46
C ASP A 703 3.97 -8.23 7.38
N GLU A 704 4.85 -7.37 6.86
CA GLU A 704 5.47 -6.28 7.61
C GLU A 704 4.42 -5.33 8.21
N SER A 705 3.34 -5.06 7.47
CA SER A 705 2.30 -4.13 7.89
C SER A 705 1.49 -4.68 9.07
N VAL A 706 1.27 -5.99 9.10
CA VAL A 706 0.58 -6.71 10.17
C VAL A 706 1.44 -6.74 11.43
N VAL A 707 2.73 -7.06 11.28
CA VAL A 707 3.71 -7.08 12.38
C VAL A 707 3.83 -5.70 13.03
N ARG A 708 3.87 -4.64 12.22
CA ARG A 708 3.93 -3.26 12.71
C ARG A 708 2.69 -2.91 13.55
N ALA A 709 1.50 -3.23 13.06
CA ALA A 709 0.25 -3.00 13.79
C ALA A 709 0.18 -3.81 15.10
N ALA A 710 0.69 -5.04 15.11
CA ALA A 710 0.75 -5.90 16.29
C ALA A 710 1.72 -5.35 17.35
N CYS A 711 2.91 -4.88 16.96
CA CYS A 711 3.87 -4.25 17.87
C CYS A 711 3.29 -3.00 18.54
N ILE A 712 2.59 -2.15 17.79
CA ILE A 712 1.91 -0.94 18.32
C ILE A 712 0.80 -1.36 19.29
N SER A 713 -0.02 -2.34 18.92
CA SER A 713 -1.11 -2.85 19.76
C SER A 713 -0.57 -3.38 21.10
N LEU A 714 0.51 -4.16 21.06
CA LEU A 714 1.15 -4.70 22.26
C LEU A 714 1.70 -3.58 23.16
N ASN A 715 2.33 -2.55 22.60
CA ASN A 715 2.81 -1.40 23.36
C ASN A 715 1.66 -0.63 24.03
N LEU A 716 0.54 -0.42 23.33
CA LEU A 716 -0.65 0.23 23.90
C LEU A 716 -1.25 -0.60 25.04
N LEU A 717 -1.46 -1.90 24.82
CA LEU A 717 -2.03 -2.82 25.80
C LEU A 717 -1.12 -3.01 27.03
N SER A 718 0.21 -2.95 26.86
CA SER A 718 1.18 -3.07 27.96
C SER A 718 1.05 -1.98 29.04
N SER A 719 0.32 -0.89 28.76
CA SER A 719 -0.01 0.13 29.76
C SER A 719 -1.00 -0.37 30.82
N MET A 720 -1.76 -1.43 30.52
CA MET A 720 -2.71 -2.07 31.42
C MET A 720 -2.05 -3.20 32.20
N VAL A 721 -2.37 -3.31 33.48
CA VAL A 721 -1.78 -4.31 34.39
C VAL A 721 -2.15 -5.73 33.95
N GLU A 722 -3.39 -5.90 33.47
CA GLU A 722 -3.92 -7.18 33.01
C GLU A 722 -3.10 -7.76 31.86
N CYS A 723 -2.63 -6.92 30.93
CA CYS A 723 -1.79 -7.35 29.81
C CYS A 723 -0.49 -7.97 30.32
N GLY A 724 0.18 -7.29 31.26
CA GLY A 724 1.41 -7.81 31.87
C GLY A 724 1.15 -9.11 32.63
N SER A 725 0.06 -9.21 33.40
CA SER A 725 -0.28 -10.43 34.13
C SER A 725 -0.51 -11.64 33.22
N GLN A 726 -1.17 -11.44 32.07
CA GLN A 726 -1.41 -12.50 31.09
C GLN A 726 -0.11 -12.88 30.36
N LEU A 727 0.72 -11.90 30.00
CA LEU A 727 1.99 -12.13 29.34
C LEU A 727 2.96 -12.91 30.25
N ILE A 728 3.05 -12.55 31.54
CA ILE A 728 3.91 -13.20 32.53
C ILE A 728 3.54 -14.67 32.74
N ARG A 729 2.26 -15.04 32.62
CA ARG A 729 1.84 -16.45 32.69
C ARG A 729 2.35 -17.28 31.53
N ASN A 730 2.63 -16.66 30.38
CA ASN A 730 3.30 -17.30 29.26
C ASN A 730 4.77 -16.86 29.20
N ILE A 731 5.57 -17.37 30.15
CA ILE A 731 7.00 -17.06 30.29
C ILE A 731 7.77 -17.32 28.98
N ARG A 732 7.36 -18.35 28.21
CA ARG A 732 7.96 -18.66 26.90
C ARG A 732 7.78 -17.51 25.91
N ALA A 733 6.57 -16.94 25.82
CA ALA A 733 6.31 -15.80 24.95
C ALA A 733 7.18 -14.59 25.31
N VAL A 734 7.37 -14.31 26.61
CA VAL A 734 8.25 -13.22 27.06
C VAL A 734 9.71 -13.45 26.62
N GLY A 735 10.21 -14.67 26.78
CA GLY A 735 11.55 -15.05 26.30
C GLY A 735 11.70 -14.89 24.78
N GLN A 736 10.70 -15.34 24.01
CA GLN A 736 10.71 -15.22 22.55
C GLN A 736 10.62 -13.77 22.06
N LEU A 737 9.87 -12.90 22.76
CA LEU A 737 9.86 -11.47 22.49
C LEU A 737 11.25 -10.84 22.73
N SER A 738 11.99 -11.32 23.73
CA SER A 738 13.39 -10.90 23.95
C SER A 738 14.31 -11.37 22.82
N THR A 739 14.13 -12.60 22.31
CA THR A 739 14.83 -13.09 21.11
C THR A 739 14.55 -12.21 19.88
N LEU A 740 13.29 -11.81 19.68
CA LEU A 740 12.92 -10.88 18.59
C LEU A 740 13.57 -9.49 18.75
N LEU A 741 13.65 -8.98 19.98
CA LEU A 741 14.34 -7.71 20.25
C LEU A 741 15.83 -7.75 19.91
N VAL A 742 16.49 -8.89 20.17
CA VAL A 742 17.89 -9.09 19.77
C VAL A 742 18.01 -9.06 18.26
N PHE A 743 17.15 -9.81 17.55
CA PHE A 743 17.14 -9.84 16.09
C PHE A 743 16.94 -8.44 15.46
N LEU A 744 15.92 -7.70 15.91
CA LEU A 744 15.65 -6.34 15.41
C LEU A 744 16.75 -5.32 15.78
N SER A 745 17.60 -5.61 16.77
CA SER A 745 18.72 -4.76 17.13
C SER A 745 19.94 -4.94 16.21
N ASP A 746 20.08 -6.09 15.55
CA ASP A 746 21.25 -6.40 14.71
C ASP A 746 21.15 -5.74 13.31
N ASP A 747 19.95 -5.62 12.73
CA ASP A 747 19.74 -5.04 11.38
C ASP A 747 19.86 -3.49 11.37
N ASN A 748 19.45 -2.81 12.47
CA ASN A 748 19.52 -1.36 12.63
C ASN A 748 20.96 -0.77 12.66
N ALA A 749 21.98 -1.62 12.81
CA ALA A 749 23.38 -1.20 12.93
C ALA A 749 24.06 -0.90 11.57
N SER A 750 23.59 -1.48 10.46
CA SER A 750 24.15 -1.19 9.13
C SER A 750 23.93 0.28 8.73
N ALA A 751 22.80 0.86 9.17
CA ALA A 751 22.42 2.25 8.92
C ALA A 751 23.04 3.25 9.90
N ALA A 752 23.14 2.91 11.19
CA ALA A 752 23.71 3.80 12.21
C ALA A 752 25.22 4.06 12.02
N ALA A 753 25.96 3.09 11.44
CA ALA A 753 27.36 3.29 11.05
C ALA A 753 27.52 4.35 9.94
N ALA A 754 26.51 4.52 9.07
CA ALA A 754 26.51 5.54 8.02
C ALA A 754 26.06 6.94 8.50
N ALA A 755 25.31 7.01 9.62
CA ALA A 755 24.67 8.25 10.09
C ALA A 755 25.38 8.93 11.28
N SER A 756 26.53 8.43 11.75
CA SER A 756 27.26 8.99 12.91
C SER A 756 28.10 10.23 12.59
N ALA A 757 27.46 11.26 12.06
CA ALA A 757 27.93 12.64 12.15
C ALA A 757 26.80 13.50 12.75
N ASP A 758 26.95 13.82 14.04
CA ASP A 758 26.25 14.87 14.80
C ASP A 758 24.72 14.95 14.73
N ILE A 759 24.01 14.28 15.65
CA ILE A 759 22.72 14.80 16.16
C ILE A 759 22.61 14.58 17.68
N PRO A 760 22.34 15.63 18.48
CA PRO A 760 22.12 15.51 19.92
C PRO A 760 20.71 15.01 20.25
N TYR A 761 20.63 14.35 21.40
CA TYR A 761 19.44 13.82 22.07
C TYR A 761 18.27 14.83 22.11
N ILE A 762 17.18 14.55 21.41
CA ILE A 762 15.89 15.25 21.54
C ILE A 762 14.92 14.32 22.26
N PRO A 763 14.40 14.68 23.46
CA PRO A 763 13.28 13.97 24.06
C PRO A 763 12.01 14.35 23.28
N MET A 764 11.56 13.47 22.38
CA MET A 764 10.39 13.74 21.54
C MET A 764 9.10 13.38 22.30
N GLN A 765 8.30 14.41 22.55
CA GLN A 765 6.92 14.32 23.03
C GLN A 765 6.09 13.45 22.09
N ILE A 766 5.21 12.68 22.70
CA ILE A 766 4.19 11.86 22.04
C ILE A 766 3.18 12.80 21.38
N ASP A 767 3.31 13.01 20.06
CA ASP A 767 2.19 13.38 19.19
C ASP A 767 1.81 12.13 18.38
N ASP A 768 1.19 11.15 19.05
CA ASP A 768 0.71 9.87 18.51
C ASP A 768 -0.33 10.03 17.39
N ALA A 769 -0.81 11.25 17.11
CA ALA A 769 -1.66 11.55 15.96
C ALA A 769 -0.90 11.47 14.61
N TYR A 770 0.44 11.52 14.63
CA TYR A 770 1.29 11.56 13.42
C TYR A 770 1.64 10.17 12.85
N ALA A 771 1.51 9.09 13.63
CA ALA A 771 1.94 7.75 13.22
C ALA A 771 0.92 7.04 12.30
N LEU A 772 -0.38 7.30 12.49
CA LEU A 772 -1.44 6.77 11.63
C LEU A 772 -1.40 7.46 10.26
N ASP A 773 -1.31 8.80 10.24
CA ASP A 773 -1.20 9.60 9.02
C ASP A 773 0.02 9.22 8.14
N LYS A 774 1.09 8.67 8.72
CA LYS A 774 2.29 8.20 7.97
C LYS A 774 2.12 6.79 7.38
N LEU A 775 1.38 5.91 8.07
CA LEU A 775 0.96 4.60 7.54
C LEU A 775 -0.10 4.76 6.44
N GLU A 776 -0.87 5.84 6.50
CA GLU A 776 -1.91 6.22 5.53
C GLU A 776 -1.32 6.77 4.21
N GLN A 777 -0.14 7.41 4.24
CA GLN A 777 0.57 7.90 3.04
C GLN A 777 1.28 6.78 2.26
N GLU A 778 1.81 5.76 2.94
CA GLU A 778 2.47 4.61 2.31
C GLU A 778 1.45 3.74 1.51
N GLU A 779 0.18 3.64 1.96
CA GLU A 779 -0.89 2.94 1.22
C GLU A 779 -1.36 3.68 -0.05
N GLU A 780 -1.31 5.02 -0.05
CA GLU A 780 -1.70 5.82 -1.24
C GLU A 780 -0.69 5.61 -2.38
N GLU A 781 0.59 5.36 -2.06
CA GLU A 781 1.63 5.06 -3.04
C GLU A 781 1.60 3.59 -3.51
N GLU A 782 1.25 2.62 -2.65
CA GLU A 782 1.17 1.20 -3.03
C GLU A 782 -0.13 0.81 -3.78
N GLU A 783 -1.29 1.42 -3.49
CA GLU A 783 -2.55 1.11 -4.19
C GLU A 783 -2.66 1.75 -5.59
N GLU A 784 -1.87 2.79 -5.90
CA GLU A 784 -1.81 3.42 -7.23
C GLU A 784 -0.99 2.61 -8.26
N ASP A 785 -0.10 1.72 -7.80
CA ASP A 785 0.85 0.97 -8.65
C ASP A 785 0.24 -0.22 -9.41
N ASP A 786 -0.99 -0.64 -9.09
CA ASP A 786 -1.64 -1.83 -9.67
C ASP A 786 -2.39 -1.58 -11.00
N ALA A 787 -2.34 -0.35 -11.54
CA ALA A 787 -3.04 0.02 -12.78
C ALA A 787 -2.15 0.79 -13.79
N ASN A 788 -1.18 0.09 -14.40
CA ASN A 788 -0.43 0.46 -15.61
C ASN A 788 0.42 1.76 -15.57
N HIS A 789 1.72 1.66 -15.26
CA HIS A 789 2.89 2.06 -16.10
C HIS A 789 4.22 2.02 -15.31
N SER A 790 5.34 1.88 -16.03
CA SER A 790 6.70 1.54 -15.58
C SER A 790 7.40 2.57 -14.66
N PRO A 791 8.38 2.15 -13.82
CA PRO A 791 8.92 2.96 -12.74
C PRO A 791 9.92 4.01 -13.24
N VAL A 792 9.79 5.24 -12.73
CA VAL A 792 10.86 6.24 -12.74
C VAL A 792 11.01 6.78 -11.31
N ASN A 793 12.00 6.24 -10.60
CA ASN A 793 12.75 6.79 -9.47
C ASN A 793 12.14 7.97 -8.68
N ASN A 794 11.70 7.71 -7.44
CA ASN A 794 12.39 8.12 -6.21
C ASN A 794 11.48 7.97 -4.99
N HIS A 795 11.71 6.94 -4.16
CA HIS A 795 11.94 7.06 -2.71
C HIS A 795 12.16 5.65 -2.12
N THR A 796 13.41 5.22 -2.07
CA THR A 796 13.86 4.17 -1.17
C THR A 796 13.71 4.67 0.27
N ILE A 797 12.51 4.55 0.84
CA ILE A 797 12.36 4.41 2.29
C ILE A 797 12.70 2.95 2.57
N THR A 798 13.87 2.74 3.16
CA THR A 798 14.43 1.41 3.38
C THR A 798 13.64 0.67 4.46
N THR A 799 13.57 -0.65 4.33
CA THR A 799 13.10 -1.63 5.33
C THR A 799 13.64 -1.38 6.76
N ASP A 800 14.71 -0.59 6.89
CA ASP A 800 15.37 -0.28 8.16
C ASP A 800 14.57 0.68 9.07
N ALA A 801 13.73 1.56 8.49
CA ALA A 801 12.95 2.52 9.27
C ALA A 801 11.83 1.85 10.08
N THR A 802 11.35 0.72 9.59
CA THR A 802 10.17 0.01 10.08
C THR A 802 10.57 -0.98 11.18
N ASP A 803 11.72 -1.64 11.02
CA ASP A 803 12.38 -2.44 12.05
C ASP A 803 12.74 -1.60 13.29
N THR A 804 13.20 -0.35 13.10
CA THR A 804 13.44 0.59 14.21
C THR A 804 12.16 0.91 14.99
N LEU A 805 11.02 1.07 14.31
CA LEU A 805 9.74 1.35 14.96
C LEU A 805 9.23 0.12 15.74
N CYS A 806 9.33 -1.07 15.13
CA CYS A 806 8.98 -2.34 15.77
C CYS A 806 9.83 -2.57 17.02
N PHE A 807 11.15 -2.38 16.93
CA PHE A 807 12.07 -2.47 18.08
C PHE A 807 11.65 -1.57 19.23
N ASN A 808 11.40 -0.27 18.95
CA ASN A 808 11.05 0.70 19.99
C ASN A 808 9.72 0.37 20.69
N ASN A 809 8.71 -0.10 19.93
CA ASN A 809 7.42 -0.48 20.50
C ASN A 809 7.50 -1.75 21.35
N LEU A 810 8.18 -2.78 20.85
CA LEU A 810 8.38 -4.03 21.60
C LEU A 810 9.21 -3.80 22.86
N TYR A 811 10.28 -3.00 22.77
CA TYR A 811 11.13 -2.67 23.92
C TYR A 811 10.32 -1.93 25.00
N ARG A 812 9.53 -0.92 24.63
CA ARG A 812 8.65 -0.20 25.56
C ARG A 812 7.61 -1.12 26.18
N ALA A 813 7.01 -2.00 25.39
CA ALA A 813 6.01 -2.96 25.89
C ALA A 813 6.63 -3.89 26.93
N LEU A 814 7.79 -4.48 26.63
CA LEU A 814 8.49 -5.39 27.52
C LEU A 814 8.93 -4.69 28.82
N ILE A 815 9.55 -3.51 28.72
CA ILE A 815 9.97 -2.75 29.91
C ILE A 815 8.77 -2.40 30.79
N ARG A 816 7.65 -1.92 30.22
CA ARG A 816 6.43 -1.62 31.00
C ARG A 816 5.89 -2.83 31.73
N VAL A 817 5.89 -4.01 31.10
CA VAL A 817 5.47 -5.24 31.77
C VAL A 817 6.41 -5.59 32.93
N LEU A 818 7.72 -5.48 32.72
CA LEU A 818 8.73 -5.81 33.73
C LEU A 818 8.80 -4.81 34.89
N THR A 819 8.56 -3.52 34.63
CA THR A 819 8.63 -2.44 35.63
C THR A 819 7.28 -2.03 36.19
N CYS A 820 6.18 -2.67 35.83
CA CYS A 820 4.88 -2.40 36.45
C CYS A 820 4.86 -2.88 37.91
N GLN A 821 4.54 -1.99 38.85
CA GLN A 821 4.57 -2.28 40.28
C GLN A 821 3.64 -3.42 40.68
N GLU A 822 2.44 -3.49 40.08
CA GLU A 822 1.44 -4.51 40.38
C GLU A 822 1.84 -5.89 39.85
N ASN A 823 2.62 -5.93 38.76
CA ASN A 823 3.13 -7.16 38.16
C ASN A 823 4.45 -7.64 38.79
N LEU A 824 5.15 -6.77 39.55
CA LEU A 824 6.49 -7.05 40.08
C LEU A 824 6.57 -8.36 40.87
N ARG A 825 5.54 -8.67 41.68
CA ARG A 825 5.50 -9.94 42.41
C ARG A 825 5.46 -11.14 41.47
N ALA A 826 4.66 -11.08 40.41
CA ALA A 826 4.53 -12.15 39.43
C ALA A 826 5.79 -12.30 38.58
N VAL A 827 6.43 -11.18 38.21
CA VAL A 827 7.73 -11.15 37.51
C VAL A 827 8.80 -11.90 38.31
N ILE A 828 8.85 -11.65 39.63
CA ILE A 828 9.82 -12.29 40.54
C ILE A 828 9.45 -13.76 40.77
N SER A 829 8.20 -14.06 41.12
CA SER A 829 7.80 -15.43 41.48
C SER A 829 7.88 -16.41 40.31
N SER A 830 7.64 -15.94 39.09
CA SER A 830 7.67 -16.75 37.87
C SER A 830 9.01 -16.71 37.14
N ASP A 831 10.04 -16.10 37.74
CA ASP A 831 11.39 -15.98 37.17
C ASP A 831 11.45 -15.47 35.72
N VAL A 832 10.64 -14.45 35.43
CA VAL A 832 10.51 -13.90 34.08
C VAL A 832 11.83 -13.27 33.61
N LEU A 833 12.59 -12.65 34.52
CA LEU A 833 13.84 -11.97 34.19
C LEU A 833 14.90 -12.93 33.63
N THR A 834 15.03 -14.13 34.20
CA THR A 834 15.97 -15.14 33.69
C THR A 834 15.64 -15.51 32.23
N SER A 835 14.34 -15.65 31.90
CA SER A 835 13.90 -15.89 30.52
C SER A 835 14.18 -14.73 29.55
N VAL A 836 14.03 -13.48 30.02
CA VAL A 836 14.31 -12.26 29.23
C VAL A 836 15.79 -12.10 28.96
N PHE A 837 16.64 -12.33 29.96
CA PHE A 837 18.08 -12.12 29.85
C PHE A 837 18.81 -13.26 29.15
N LYS A 838 18.21 -14.45 29.01
CA LYS A 838 18.82 -15.61 28.38
C LYS A 838 19.30 -15.35 26.93
N PRO A 839 18.48 -14.80 26.00
CA PRO A 839 18.94 -14.49 24.64
C PRO A 839 19.93 -13.31 24.57
N LEU A 840 20.09 -12.54 25.66
CA LEU A 840 21.00 -11.38 25.75
C LEU A 840 22.43 -11.77 26.14
N LEU A 841 22.66 -13.04 26.50
CA LEU A 841 23.98 -13.56 26.81
C LEU A 841 24.74 -13.83 25.52
N TYR A 842 26.04 -13.59 25.56
CA TYR A 842 26.90 -13.91 24.43
C TYR A 842 26.91 -15.42 24.15
N GLU A 843 27.26 -15.84 22.95
CA GLU A 843 27.90 -17.15 22.70
C GLU A 843 29.36 -16.96 22.28
N ARG A 844 29.68 -15.83 21.64
CA ARG A 844 31.03 -15.38 21.28
C ARG A 844 31.19 -13.88 21.64
N PRO A 845 32.06 -13.52 22.59
CA PRO A 845 32.08 -12.17 23.18
C PRO A 845 32.45 -11.03 22.21
N LEU A 846 33.24 -11.33 21.16
CA LEU A 846 33.82 -10.33 20.26
C LEU A 846 32.89 -9.90 19.10
N VAL A 847 31.76 -10.58 18.91
CA VAL A 847 30.86 -10.37 17.74
C VAL A 847 29.59 -9.61 18.13
N ASP A 848 29.02 -9.83 19.33
CA ASP A 848 27.65 -9.40 19.64
C ASP A 848 27.56 -8.11 20.48
N LYS A 849 28.23 -7.02 20.10
CA LYS A 849 28.20 -5.74 20.86
C LYS A 849 26.77 -5.19 21.11
N HIS A 850 25.80 -5.55 20.28
CA HIS A 850 24.40 -5.12 20.41
C HIS A 850 23.67 -5.79 21.57
N LYS A 851 23.88 -7.09 21.80
CA LYS A 851 23.34 -7.80 22.97
C LYS A 851 23.79 -7.15 24.27
N ALA A 852 25.04 -6.68 24.32
CA ALA A 852 25.58 -5.89 25.43
C ALA A 852 24.74 -4.64 25.69
N LYS A 853 24.54 -3.83 24.63
CA LYS A 853 23.80 -2.58 24.72
C LYS A 853 22.37 -2.81 25.19
N LEU A 854 21.68 -3.80 24.62
CA LEU A 854 20.30 -4.13 24.99
C LEU A 854 20.21 -4.63 26.44
N ARG A 855 21.12 -5.50 26.86
CA ARG A 855 21.23 -5.97 28.26
C ARG A 855 21.41 -4.79 29.23
N HIS A 856 22.34 -3.89 28.93
CA HIS A 856 22.54 -2.68 29.73
C HIS A 856 21.30 -1.77 29.74
N MET A 857 20.63 -1.58 28.61
CA MET A 857 19.41 -0.77 28.52
C MET A 857 18.27 -1.34 29.37
N ILE A 858 18.09 -2.66 29.39
CA ILE A 858 17.06 -3.32 30.20
C ILE A 858 17.43 -3.25 31.68
N SER A 859 18.66 -3.61 32.05
CA SER A 859 19.15 -3.51 33.43
C SER A 859 19.10 -2.09 33.98
N ASP A 860 19.44 -1.08 33.17
CA ASP A 860 19.37 0.33 33.56
C ASP A 860 17.93 0.83 33.74
N SER A 861 16.98 0.33 32.95
CA SER A 861 15.56 0.65 33.13
C SER A 861 15.00 0.02 34.42
N LEU A 862 15.36 -1.23 34.71
CA LEU A 862 15.03 -1.88 35.99
C LEU A 862 15.67 -1.15 37.18
N HIS A 863 16.93 -0.74 37.03
CA HIS A 863 17.65 0.02 38.04
C HIS A 863 16.97 1.35 38.35
N ARG A 864 16.69 2.15 37.32
CA ARG A 864 16.09 3.49 37.47
C ARG A 864 14.65 3.45 37.99
N GLU A 865 13.85 2.46 37.58
CA GLU A 865 12.42 2.44 37.90
C GLU A 865 12.07 1.61 39.14
N ARG A 866 12.83 0.56 39.49
CA ARG A 866 12.41 -0.44 40.50
C ARG A 866 13.45 -0.93 41.51
N LEU A 867 14.70 -0.46 41.48
CA LEU A 867 15.73 -0.91 42.41
C LEU A 867 15.33 -0.76 43.89
N ASP A 868 14.72 0.37 44.25
CA ASP A 868 14.27 0.65 45.62
C ASP A 868 13.16 -0.32 46.08
N ASP A 869 12.23 -0.65 45.18
CA ASP A 869 11.13 -1.57 45.46
C ASP A 869 11.65 -3.00 45.62
N LEU A 870 12.53 -3.45 44.72
CA LEU A 870 13.21 -4.74 44.82
C LEU A 870 14.02 -4.86 46.11
N SER A 871 14.74 -3.80 46.50
CA SER A 871 15.55 -3.78 47.72
C SER A 871 14.67 -3.87 48.98
N LYS A 872 13.49 -3.22 48.98
CA LYS A 872 12.52 -3.34 50.07
C LYS A 872 11.92 -4.74 50.16
N LEU A 873 11.54 -5.33 49.02
CA LEU A 873 11.00 -6.69 48.95
C LEU A 873 12.00 -7.74 49.44
N PHE A 874 13.28 -7.60 49.07
CA PHE A 874 14.35 -8.47 49.54
C PHE A 874 14.55 -8.37 51.06
N ARG A 875 14.59 -7.15 51.61
CA ARG A 875 14.71 -6.95 53.07
C ARG A 875 13.49 -7.45 53.84
N PHE A 876 12.30 -7.31 53.26
CA PHE A 876 11.05 -7.79 53.87
C PHE A 876 11.02 -9.32 54.03
N THR A 877 11.67 -10.04 53.11
CA THR A 877 11.62 -11.51 53.02
C THR A 877 12.74 -12.23 53.78
N MET A 878 13.76 -11.50 54.28
CA MET A 878 14.94 -12.08 54.96
C MET A 878 14.65 -12.95 56.20
N GLY A 879 13.48 -12.84 56.81
CA GLY A 879 13.16 -13.50 58.09
C GLY A 879 12.01 -14.52 58.05
N ASP A 880 11.41 -14.74 56.88
CA ASP A 880 10.22 -15.61 56.75
C ASP A 880 10.60 -16.94 56.09
N GLN A 881 10.57 -18.03 56.86
CA GLN A 881 10.90 -19.38 56.39
C GLN A 881 9.94 -19.85 55.28
N ASN A 882 8.70 -19.37 55.28
CA ASN A 882 7.69 -19.73 54.27
C ASN A 882 7.88 -18.96 52.95
N ALA A 883 8.77 -17.96 52.91
CA ALA A 883 9.02 -17.13 51.73
C ALA A 883 10.41 -17.34 51.12
N THR A 884 11.11 -18.42 51.47
CA THR A 884 12.51 -18.68 51.06
C THR A 884 12.71 -18.62 49.55
N GLN A 885 11.86 -19.30 48.76
CA GLN A 885 11.94 -19.25 47.30
C GLN A 885 11.72 -17.83 46.74
N PHE A 886 10.78 -17.07 47.29
CA PHE A 886 10.52 -15.71 46.85
C PHE A 886 11.66 -14.76 47.25
N HIS A 887 12.29 -14.97 48.42
CA HIS A 887 13.47 -14.26 48.87
C HIS A 887 14.66 -14.46 47.91
N GLU A 888 14.88 -15.69 47.48
CA GLU A 888 15.90 -16.06 46.49
C GLU A 888 15.65 -15.42 45.13
N MET A 889 14.41 -15.47 44.63
CA MET A 889 14.06 -14.81 43.38
C MET A 889 14.15 -13.28 43.47
N CYS A 890 13.92 -12.68 44.65
CA CYS A 890 14.20 -11.26 44.87
C CYS A 890 15.70 -10.95 44.72
N ALA A 891 16.58 -11.84 45.17
CA ALA A 891 18.03 -11.70 44.98
C ALA A 891 18.41 -11.79 43.49
N VAL A 892 17.80 -12.72 42.74
CA VAL A 892 17.95 -12.83 41.28
C VAL A 892 17.52 -11.53 40.58
N ALA A 893 16.34 -11.01 40.91
CA ALA A 893 15.84 -9.76 40.34
C ALA A 893 16.73 -8.55 40.66
N LEU A 894 17.24 -8.46 41.91
CA LEU A 894 18.20 -7.43 42.30
C LEU A 894 19.49 -7.50 41.48
N GLY A 895 20.00 -8.71 41.22
CA GLY A 895 21.18 -8.90 40.38
C GLY A 895 20.98 -8.37 38.95
N TYR A 896 19.85 -8.66 38.31
CA TYR A 896 19.53 -8.12 36.98
C TYR A 896 19.34 -6.59 36.95
N ALA A 897 18.93 -5.99 38.07
CA ALA A 897 18.77 -4.54 38.24
C ALA A 897 20.07 -3.81 38.62
N CYS A 898 21.22 -4.49 38.61
CA CYS A 898 22.54 -3.92 38.92
C CYS A 898 23.44 -3.85 37.67
N PRO A 899 23.19 -2.92 36.71
CA PRO A 899 24.00 -2.79 35.50
C PRO A 899 25.45 -2.38 35.77
N TYR A 900 25.69 -1.59 36.82
CA TYR A 900 27.00 -1.06 37.19
C TYR A 900 27.41 -1.56 38.57
N ILE A 901 28.27 -2.57 38.60
CA ILE A 901 28.70 -3.25 39.83
C ILE A 901 29.32 -2.29 40.85
N PRO A 902 30.23 -1.36 40.50
CA PRO A 902 30.83 -0.45 41.47
C PRO A 902 29.81 0.40 42.24
N LEU A 903 28.71 0.79 41.59
CA LEU A 903 27.63 1.57 42.22
C LEU A 903 26.68 0.70 43.05
N CYS A 904 26.63 -0.60 42.78
CA CYS A 904 25.70 -1.55 43.40
C CYS A 904 26.35 -2.46 44.45
N GLN A 905 27.65 -2.29 44.77
CA GLN A 905 28.38 -3.16 45.70
C GLN A 905 27.70 -3.27 47.07
N ASN A 906 27.18 -2.15 47.60
CA ASN A 906 26.46 -2.10 48.88
C ASN A 906 25.08 -2.76 48.83
N ILE A 907 24.44 -2.79 47.65
CA ILE A 907 23.10 -3.35 47.46
C ILE A 907 23.19 -4.87 47.33
N LEU A 908 24.17 -5.34 46.53
CA LEU A 908 24.46 -6.76 46.39
C LEU A 908 25.12 -7.35 47.65
N GLY A 909 25.80 -6.52 48.44
CA GLY A 909 26.55 -6.92 49.63
C GLY A 909 27.75 -7.79 49.27
N LEU A 910 28.59 -7.26 48.37
CA LEU A 910 29.82 -7.89 47.90
C LEU A 910 30.99 -7.75 48.89
N SER A 911 30.86 -6.89 49.90
CA SER A 911 31.85 -6.69 50.95
C SER A 911 31.62 -7.65 52.13
N THR A 912 32.69 -8.30 52.59
CA THR A 912 32.70 -9.02 53.86
C THR A 912 32.67 -8.00 54.99
N SER A 913 31.55 -7.88 55.69
CA SER A 913 31.50 -7.07 56.91
C SER A 913 32.31 -7.79 58.00
N THR A 914 33.32 -7.13 58.54
CA THR A 914 33.97 -7.57 59.77
C THR A 914 32.94 -7.52 60.90
N THR A 915 32.69 -8.66 61.53
CA THR A 915 31.83 -8.70 62.73
C THR A 915 32.52 -7.97 63.89
N ALA A 916 31.74 -7.52 64.87
CA ALA A 916 32.25 -6.86 66.08
C ALA A 916 33.25 -7.71 66.88
N ASP A 917 33.31 -9.02 66.62
CA ASP A 917 34.25 -9.99 67.22
C ASP A 917 35.51 -10.26 66.36
N GLY A 918 35.73 -9.50 65.28
CA GLY A 918 36.96 -9.60 64.47
C GLY A 918 37.01 -10.80 63.52
N GLY A 919 35.91 -11.54 63.34
CA GLY A 919 35.78 -12.58 62.31
C GLY A 919 35.15 -12.06 61.02
N GLU A 920 35.72 -12.40 59.87
CA GLU A 920 35.09 -12.22 58.56
C GLU A 920 33.93 -13.22 58.43
N THR A 921 32.70 -12.74 58.20
CA THR A 921 31.57 -13.63 57.88
C THR A 921 31.77 -14.17 56.47
N ALA A 922 31.78 -15.50 56.32
CA ALA A 922 31.85 -16.14 55.02
C ALA A 922 30.64 -15.71 54.16
N ILE A 923 30.86 -15.48 52.86
CA ILE A 923 29.80 -14.99 51.95
C ILE A 923 28.61 -15.95 51.87
N LEU A 924 28.85 -17.26 51.99
CA LEU A 924 27.80 -18.28 52.08
C LEU A 924 26.89 -18.10 53.31
N GLU A 925 27.41 -17.53 54.39
CA GLU A 925 26.67 -17.28 55.64
C GLU A 925 26.01 -15.89 55.64
N SER A 926 26.40 -15.02 54.69
CA SER A 926 25.86 -13.66 54.60
C SER A 926 24.38 -13.67 54.17
N SER A 927 23.61 -12.74 54.74
CA SER A 927 22.22 -12.47 54.32
C SER A 927 22.13 -11.50 53.14
N SER A 928 23.26 -11.16 52.51
CA SER A 928 23.25 -10.25 51.36
C SER A 928 22.62 -10.91 50.13
N ALA A 929 22.21 -10.11 49.15
CA ALA A 929 21.65 -10.64 47.90
C ALA A 929 22.67 -11.52 47.16
N PHE A 930 23.95 -11.13 47.16
CA PHE A 930 25.01 -11.95 46.59
C PHE A 930 25.24 -13.24 47.38
N GLY A 931 25.20 -13.20 48.71
CA GLY A 931 25.27 -14.39 49.56
C GLY A 931 24.13 -15.38 49.27
N VAL A 932 22.92 -14.87 49.06
CA VAL A 932 21.75 -15.67 48.65
C VAL A 932 21.99 -16.33 47.29
N LEU A 933 22.49 -15.60 46.28
CA LEU A 933 22.85 -16.17 44.98
C LEU A 933 23.92 -17.27 45.12
N CYS A 934 24.93 -17.08 45.95
CA CYS A 934 25.94 -18.10 46.24
C CYS A 934 25.33 -19.36 46.89
N ARG A 935 24.38 -19.20 47.82
CA ARG A 935 23.64 -20.34 48.40
C ARG A 935 22.78 -21.06 47.38
N MET A 936 22.20 -20.34 46.41
CA MET A 936 21.44 -20.95 45.31
C MET A 936 22.32 -21.79 44.38
N LEU A 937 23.60 -21.44 44.24
CA LEU A 937 24.55 -22.22 43.45
C LEU A 937 24.95 -23.53 44.15
N VAL A 938 25.26 -23.41 45.44
CA VAL A 938 25.96 -24.42 46.24
C VAL A 938 25.00 -25.42 46.89
N TYR A 939 23.94 -24.93 47.52
CA TYR A 939 23.02 -25.77 48.29
C TYR A 939 21.77 -26.07 47.50
N GLU A 940 21.19 -27.25 47.71
CA GLU A 940 19.85 -27.59 47.22
C GLU A 940 18.84 -27.42 48.36
N LEU A 941 17.64 -26.90 48.05
CA LEU A 941 16.57 -26.84 49.02
C LEU A 941 15.97 -28.25 49.15
N VAL A 942 16.10 -28.85 50.33
CA VAL A 942 15.41 -30.10 50.67
C VAL A 942 14.21 -29.71 51.52
N GLU A 943 13.01 -29.71 50.94
CA GLU A 943 11.78 -29.60 51.74
C GLU A 943 11.43 -30.99 52.33
N GLU A 944 11.00 -31.02 53.59
CA GLU A 944 10.71 -32.25 54.34
C GLU A 944 9.44 -33.01 53.87
N GLU A 945 8.73 -32.54 52.85
CA GLU A 945 7.52 -33.18 52.31
C GLU A 945 7.77 -33.80 50.91
N GLU A 946 7.62 -35.13 50.83
CA GLU A 946 7.89 -36.02 49.67
C GLU A 946 7.11 -35.74 48.36
N THR A 947 6.52 -34.57 48.10
CA THR A 947 5.63 -34.40 46.94
C THR A 947 5.89 -33.27 45.95
N VAL A 948 6.92 -32.44 46.09
CA VAL A 948 7.36 -31.58 44.97
C VAL A 948 8.89 -31.53 44.95
N VAL A 949 9.50 -32.29 44.04
CA VAL A 949 10.89 -32.04 43.65
C VAL A 949 10.88 -30.68 42.95
N VAL A 950 11.16 -29.60 43.69
CA VAL A 950 11.48 -28.32 43.06
C VAL A 950 12.77 -28.55 42.28
N ASP A 951 12.73 -28.33 40.96
CA ASP A 951 13.84 -28.55 40.02
C ASP A 951 15.13 -27.84 40.49
N ALA A 952 15.94 -28.52 41.30
CA ALA A 952 17.28 -28.10 41.70
C ALA A 952 18.15 -27.54 40.56
N PRO A 953 18.11 -28.07 39.30
CA PRO A 953 18.86 -27.47 38.20
C PRO A 953 18.38 -26.05 37.83
N TYR A 954 17.09 -25.74 37.96
CA TYR A 954 16.53 -24.44 37.55
C TYR A 954 17.02 -23.30 38.45
N ARG A 955 16.98 -23.50 39.77
CA ARG A 955 17.43 -22.53 40.77
C ARG A 955 18.90 -22.16 40.62
N ARG A 956 19.74 -23.19 40.42
CA ARG A 956 21.18 -23.03 40.18
C ARG A 956 21.46 -22.28 38.87
N GLN A 957 20.70 -22.61 37.82
CA GLN A 957 20.82 -21.94 36.52
C GLN A 957 20.48 -20.46 36.62
N ALA A 958 19.41 -20.08 37.31
CA ALA A 958 19.02 -18.68 37.50
C ALA A 958 20.12 -17.87 38.20
N ALA A 959 20.67 -18.39 39.32
CA ALA A 959 21.76 -17.73 40.03
C ALA A 959 23.04 -17.63 39.19
N ALA A 960 23.37 -18.69 38.45
CA ALA A 960 24.53 -18.70 37.55
C ALA A 960 24.40 -17.65 36.44
N GLN A 961 23.19 -17.54 35.86
CA GLN A 961 22.88 -16.59 34.81
C GLN A 961 23.00 -15.14 35.27
N VAL A 962 22.55 -14.83 36.49
CA VAL A 962 22.71 -13.50 37.08
C VAL A 962 24.18 -13.13 37.22
N ILE A 963 24.99 -14.03 37.78
CA ILE A 963 26.43 -13.82 37.95
C ILE A 963 27.13 -13.67 36.60
N GLU A 964 26.70 -14.44 35.59
CA GLU A 964 27.18 -14.28 34.23
C GLU A 964 26.81 -12.92 33.62
N VAL A 965 25.58 -12.43 33.82
CA VAL A 965 25.18 -11.08 33.39
C VAL A 965 26.05 -10.00 34.04
N LEU A 966 26.29 -10.11 35.35
CA LEU A 966 27.16 -9.21 36.08
C LEU A 966 28.60 -9.24 35.51
N ALA A 967 29.15 -10.42 35.25
CA ALA A 967 30.46 -10.59 34.63
C ALA A 967 30.53 -10.02 33.21
N GLN A 968 29.51 -10.25 32.39
CA GLN A 968 29.45 -9.76 31.01
C GLN A 968 29.34 -8.23 30.94
N ASN A 969 28.84 -7.56 31.97
CA ASN A 969 28.87 -6.10 32.09
C ASN A 969 30.28 -5.56 32.35
N LEU A 970 31.21 -6.40 32.80
CA LEU A 970 32.64 -6.08 33.00
C LEU A 970 33.55 -6.64 31.90
N PHE A 971 32.95 -7.21 30.84
CA PHE A 971 33.69 -7.97 29.84
C PHE A 971 34.82 -7.16 29.19
N ASP A 972 34.59 -5.90 28.82
CA ASP A 972 35.61 -5.05 28.19
C ASP A 972 36.82 -4.84 29.11
N THR A 973 36.58 -4.60 30.41
CA THR A 973 37.64 -4.43 31.41
C THR A 973 38.43 -5.72 31.60
N TRP A 974 37.74 -6.83 31.83
CA TRP A 974 38.38 -8.13 32.07
C TRP A 974 39.11 -8.65 30.83
N SER A 975 38.56 -8.47 29.63
CA SER A 975 39.22 -8.87 28.40
C SER A 975 40.49 -8.06 28.13
N ASN A 976 40.52 -6.76 28.48
CA ASN A 976 41.72 -5.96 28.36
C ASN A 976 42.80 -6.39 29.35
N GLU A 977 42.45 -6.66 30.61
CA GLU A 977 43.35 -7.19 31.63
C GLU A 977 43.93 -8.56 31.23
N LEU A 978 43.08 -9.44 30.71
CA LEU A 978 43.48 -10.78 30.24
C LEU A 978 44.50 -10.69 29.09
N ASN A 979 44.22 -9.83 28.10
CA ASN A 979 45.14 -9.61 26.97
C ASN A 979 46.46 -8.97 27.41
N GLN A 980 46.42 -7.97 28.30
CA GLN A 980 47.63 -7.35 28.86
C GLN A 980 48.49 -8.38 29.61
N THR A 981 47.86 -9.22 30.43
CA THR A 981 48.55 -10.29 31.18
C THR A 981 49.20 -11.29 30.22
N ARG A 982 48.47 -11.74 29.19
CA ARG A 982 49.03 -12.61 28.15
C ARG A 982 50.23 -11.97 27.46
N ASP A 983 50.14 -10.70 27.07
CA ASP A 983 51.21 -10.02 26.35
C ASP A 983 52.48 -9.89 27.21
N THR A 984 52.34 -9.53 28.49
CA THR A 984 53.48 -9.50 29.43
C THR A 984 54.15 -10.87 29.61
N MET A 985 53.37 -11.95 29.67
CA MET A 985 53.92 -13.31 29.79
C MET A 985 54.62 -13.76 28.50
N ASN A 986 54.04 -13.46 27.34
CA ASN A 986 54.64 -13.76 26.04
C ASN A 986 55.95 -12.98 25.82
N GLU A 987 56.00 -11.71 26.23
CA GLU A 987 57.24 -10.91 26.22
C GLU A 987 58.30 -11.51 27.14
N THR A 988 57.90 -11.93 28.34
CA THR A 988 58.80 -12.61 29.29
C THR A 988 59.37 -13.89 28.68
N LEU A 989 58.52 -14.72 28.06
CA LEU A 989 58.92 -15.95 27.39
C LEU A 989 59.82 -15.70 26.17
N ALA A 990 59.54 -14.66 25.38
CA ALA A 990 60.34 -14.27 24.23
C ALA A 990 61.72 -13.74 24.61
N SER A 991 61.82 -13.04 25.76
CA SER A 991 63.08 -12.51 26.30
C SER A 991 64.01 -13.58 26.90
N ARG A 992 63.52 -14.82 27.07
CA ARG A 992 64.26 -15.93 27.67
C ARG A 992 65.47 -16.34 26.81
N PRO A 993 66.69 -16.37 27.37
CA PRO A 993 67.89 -16.77 26.65
C PRO A 993 67.85 -18.28 26.36
N ARG A 994 67.88 -18.65 25.07
CA ARG A 994 68.02 -20.06 24.66
C ARG A 994 69.37 -20.61 25.11
N LYS A 995 69.34 -21.57 26.03
CA LYS A 995 70.55 -22.27 26.50
C LYS A 995 70.97 -23.23 25.40
N ARG A 996 72.18 -23.05 24.84
CA ARG A 996 72.68 -23.94 23.77
C ARG A 996 72.83 -25.35 24.34
N PRO A 997 72.38 -26.39 23.60
CA PRO A 997 72.73 -27.76 23.95
C PRO A 997 74.26 -27.89 23.82
N ARG A 998 74.97 -28.02 24.95
CA ARG A 998 76.24 -28.75 24.92
C ARG A 998 75.87 -30.20 24.66
N ASP A 999 76.61 -30.84 23.77
CA ASP A 999 76.40 -32.20 23.27
C ASP A 999 75.65 -33.10 24.26
N ILE A 1000 74.34 -33.31 24.04
CA ILE A 1000 73.44 -34.17 24.84
C ILE A 1000 73.81 -35.67 24.63
N HIS A 1001 75.00 -35.96 24.10
CA HIS A 1001 75.43 -37.27 23.65
C HIS A 1001 76.22 -38.11 24.66
N ASP A 1002 76.43 -37.65 25.89
CA ASP A 1002 76.91 -38.53 26.96
C ASP A 1002 75.73 -39.32 27.55
N ASP A 1003 75.59 -40.57 27.08
CA ASP A 1003 74.66 -41.57 27.65
C ASP A 1003 74.94 -41.86 29.14
N ASP A 1004 76.10 -41.43 29.66
CA ASP A 1004 76.60 -41.66 31.02
C ASP A 1004 75.97 -40.73 32.10
N ASP A 1005 75.18 -39.72 31.73
CA ASP A 1005 74.61 -38.73 32.68
C ASP A 1005 73.08 -38.89 32.90
N LYS A 1006 72.56 -40.11 32.70
CA LYS A 1006 71.15 -40.46 32.92
C LYS A 1006 70.89 -40.83 34.38
N VAL A 1007 69.79 -40.30 34.92
CA VAL A 1007 69.31 -40.59 36.28
C VAL A 1007 67.99 -41.36 36.19
N ILE A 1008 67.84 -42.37 37.05
CA ILE A 1008 66.66 -43.23 37.12
C ILE A 1008 65.84 -42.86 38.36
N PHE A 1009 64.55 -42.63 38.17
CA PHE A 1009 63.58 -42.34 39.21
C PHE A 1009 62.60 -43.51 39.41
N VAL A 1010 62.22 -43.76 40.67
CA VAL A 1010 61.21 -44.75 41.04
C VAL A 1010 60.11 -44.06 41.86
N THR A 1011 58.88 -44.12 41.38
CA THR A 1011 57.70 -43.63 42.11
C THR A 1011 57.05 -44.75 42.93
N LYS A 1012 56.07 -44.42 43.77
CA LYS A 1012 55.41 -45.37 44.70
C LYS A 1012 54.58 -46.46 44.01
N GLU A 1013 54.22 -46.25 42.74
CA GLU A 1013 53.58 -47.26 41.90
C GLU A 1013 54.63 -48.25 41.37
N SER A 1014 55.07 -49.17 42.24
CA SER A 1014 56.17 -50.11 41.96
C SER A 1014 55.92 -51.09 40.80
N SER A 1015 54.73 -51.07 40.17
CA SER A 1015 54.39 -51.84 38.97
C SER A 1015 54.71 -51.13 37.66
N GLN A 1016 55.01 -49.84 37.68
CA GLN A 1016 55.32 -49.03 36.50
C GLN A 1016 56.83 -49.02 36.19
N PRO A 1017 57.25 -48.93 34.91
CA PRO A 1017 58.67 -48.94 34.55
C PRO A 1017 59.40 -47.71 35.13
N PRO A 1018 60.67 -47.84 35.54
CA PRO A 1018 61.42 -46.72 36.09
C PRO A 1018 61.63 -45.63 35.03
N LEU A 1019 61.52 -44.36 35.45
CA LEU A 1019 61.62 -43.21 34.54
C LEU A 1019 63.08 -42.74 34.45
N CYS A 1020 63.58 -42.57 33.22
CA CYS A 1020 64.94 -42.12 32.96
C CYS A 1020 64.93 -40.66 32.47
N ALA A 1021 65.81 -39.83 33.00
CA ALA A 1021 65.98 -38.45 32.57
C ALA A 1021 67.44 -38.03 32.54
N ASN A 1022 67.76 -36.97 31.81
CA ASN A 1022 69.11 -36.41 31.76
C ASN A 1022 69.36 -35.50 32.98
N ARG A 1023 70.43 -35.79 33.75
CA ARG A 1023 70.80 -35.06 34.97
C ARG A 1023 71.05 -33.57 34.69
N HIS A 1024 71.75 -33.26 33.60
CA HIS A 1024 72.10 -31.90 33.21
C HIS A 1024 70.87 -31.07 32.83
N VAL A 1025 69.95 -31.65 32.06
CA VAL A 1025 68.69 -30.99 31.66
C VAL A 1025 67.88 -30.58 32.90
N LEU A 1026 67.68 -31.51 33.83
CA LEU A 1026 66.92 -31.26 35.05
C LEU A 1026 67.62 -30.28 35.99
N ALA A 1027 68.93 -30.40 36.19
CA ALA A 1027 69.71 -29.46 37.01
C ALA A 1027 69.65 -28.02 36.46
N GLN A 1028 69.54 -27.85 35.15
CA GLN A 1028 69.56 -26.55 34.51
C GLN A 1028 68.18 -25.88 34.43
N GLN A 1029 67.11 -26.68 34.44
CA GLN A 1029 65.72 -26.21 34.41
C GLN A 1029 65.11 -26.05 35.82
N SER A 1030 65.61 -26.78 36.81
CA SER A 1030 65.05 -26.80 38.17
C SER A 1030 66.14 -26.63 39.23
N PRO A 1031 66.06 -25.57 40.06
CA PRO A 1031 66.94 -25.39 41.22
C PRO A 1031 66.83 -26.53 42.24
N TYR A 1032 65.64 -27.13 42.37
CA TYR A 1032 65.45 -28.31 43.21
C TYR A 1032 66.34 -29.47 42.75
N PHE A 1033 66.29 -29.82 41.46
CA PHE A 1033 67.13 -30.88 40.91
C PHE A 1033 68.61 -30.50 40.90
N ALA A 1034 68.97 -29.23 40.70
CA ALA A 1034 70.34 -28.75 40.85
C ALA A 1034 70.89 -29.03 42.26
N ALA A 1035 70.09 -28.73 43.29
CA ALA A 1035 70.43 -28.98 44.69
C ALA A 1035 70.44 -30.48 45.02
N LEU A 1036 69.45 -31.24 44.54
CA LEU A 1036 69.38 -32.70 44.65
C LEU A 1036 70.66 -33.35 44.11
N PHE A 1037 71.10 -32.94 42.92
CA PHE A 1037 72.29 -33.48 42.27
C PHE A 1037 73.62 -32.94 42.80
N SER A 1038 73.61 -31.86 43.57
CA SER A 1038 74.81 -31.30 44.20
C SER A 1038 75.27 -32.09 45.44
N GLY A 1039 74.50 -33.11 45.86
CA GLY A 1039 74.82 -33.93 47.03
C GLY A 1039 74.23 -33.41 48.35
N GLN A 1040 73.40 -32.36 48.30
CA GLN A 1040 72.83 -31.71 49.50
C GLN A 1040 71.68 -32.48 50.14
N TYR A 1041 71.14 -33.49 49.47
CA TYR A 1041 70.00 -34.30 49.89
C TYR A 1041 70.43 -35.74 50.18
N ALA A 1042 69.78 -36.43 51.11
CA ALA A 1042 70.11 -37.82 51.44
C ALA A 1042 69.85 -38.76 50.24
N GLU A 1043 68.83 -38.44 49.45
CA GLU A 1043 68.38 -39.11 48.24
C GLU A 1043 69.39 -38.99 47.09
N SER A 1044 70.28 -37.99 47.13
CA SER A 1044 71.30 -37.76 46.10
C SER A 1044 72.32 -38.90 45.96
N THR A 1045 72.40 -39.75 46.98
CA THR A 1045 73.28 -40.94 47.05
C THR A 1045 72.57 -42.23 46.66
N GLN A 1046 71.27 -42.19 46.39
CA GLN A 1046 70.44 -43.34 46.04
C GLN A 1046 70.30 -43.47 44.52
N HIS A 1047 70.61 -44.65 43.99
CA HIS A 1047 70.42 -44.98 42.57
C HIS A 1047 69.65 -46.30 42.48
N PRO A 1048 68.36 -46.30 42.12
CA PRO A 1048 67.54 -45.17 41.65
C PRO A 1048 67.07 -44.19 42.75
N ILE A 1049 66.66 -42.98 42.36
CA ILE A 1049 66.13 -41.94 43.26
C ILE A 1049 64.63 -42.19 43.52
N PRO A 1050 64.19 -42.41 44.77
CA PRO A 1050 62.78 -42.61 45.07
C PRO A 1050 62.01 -41.28 45.17
N LEU A 1051 60.87 -41.20 44.49
CA LEU A 1051 59.90 -40.10 44.59
C LEU A 1051 58.53 -40.67 44.98
N PRO A 1052 58.33 -41.04 46.27
CA PRO A 1052 57.16 -41.80 46.70
C PRO A 1052 55.84 -41.03 46.59
N ASP A 1053 55.88 -39.70 46.62
CA ASP A 1053 54.68 -38.86 46.65
C ASP A 1053 54.40 -38.17 45.31
N VAL A 1054 54.90 -38.74 44.20
CA VAL A 1054 54.78 -38.19 42.84
C VAL A 1054 54.08 -39.21 41.95
N ASN A 1055 53.05 -38.77 41.22
CA ASN A 1055 52.37 -39.59 40.22
C ASN A 1055 53.32 -39.90 39.05
N HIS A 1056 53.43 -41.17 38.65
CA HIS A 1056 54.29 -41.63 37.56
C HIS A 1056 53.97 -40.94 36.24
N GLU A 1057 52.70 -40.90 35.85
CA GLU A 1057 52.26 -40.34 34.56
C GLU A 1057 52.53 -38.83 34.48
N ALA A 1058 52.18 -38.09 35.54
CA ALA A 1058 52.43 -36.64 35.61
C ALA A 1058 53.94 -36.32 35.59
N PHE A 1059 54.76 -37.16 36.24
CA PHE A 1059 56.21 -36.98 36.22
C PHE A 1059 56.82 -37.31 34.86
N ALA A 1060 56.31 -38.31 34.15
CA ALA A 1060 56.73 -38.60 32.78
C ALA A 1060 56.46 -37.42 31.83
N VAL A 1061 55.28 -36.79 31.95
CA VAL A 1061 54.94 -35.56 31.21
C VAL A 1061 55.90 -34.42 31.58
N TYR A 1062 56.18 -34.22 32.87
CA TYR A 1062 57.15 -33.22 33.35
C TYR A 1062 58.56 -33.41 32.76
N LEU A 1063 59.07 -34.64 32.73
CA LEU A 1063 60.40 -34.94 32.19
C LEU A 1063 60.48 -34.61 30.69
N ASN A 1064 59.47 -35.02 29.91
CA ASN A 1064 59.40 -34.72 28.49
C ASN A 1064 59.28 -33.20 28.23
N ALA A 1065 58.39 -32.52 28.97
CA ALA A 1065 58.21 -31.08 28.84
C ALA A 1065 59.49 -30.30 29.20
N ALA A 1066 60.21 -30.71 30.25
CA ALA A 1066 61.45 -30.07 30.67
C ALA A 1066 62.55 -30.15 29.60
N GLU A 1067 62.63 -31.27 28.87
CA GLU A 1067 63.57 -31.45 27.78
C GLU A 1067 63.24 -30.52 26.59
N TYR A 1068 61.97 -30.45 26.19
CA TYR A 1068 61.53 -29.53 25.13
C TYR A 1068 61.69 -28.05 25.53
N ALA A 1069 61.37 -27.70 26.78
CA ALA A 1069 61.51 -26.35 27.30
C ALA A 1069 62.96 -25.87 27.36
N MET A 1070 63.95 -26.77 27.41
CA MET A 1070 65.36 -26.39 27.34
C MET A 1070 65.77 -25.92 25.93
N ILE A 1071 65.16 -26.49 24.89
CA ILE A 1071 65.59 -26.33 23.50
C ILE A 1071 64.69 -25.36 22.72
N SER A 1072 63.45 -25.17 23.17
CA SER A 1072 62.42 -24.39 22.49
C SER A 1072 61.82 -23.30 23.39
N ASN A 1073 61.50 -22.14 22.80
CA ASN A 1073 60.62 -21.12 23.39
C ASN A 1073 59.20 -21.17 22.79
N ASP A 1074 58.91 -22.21 21.99
CA ASP A 1074 57.63 -22.42 21.32
C ASP A 1074 56.70 -23.19 22.26
N VAL A 1075 55.63 -22.54 22.73
CA VAL A 1075 54.67 -23.09 23.69
C VAL A 1075 54.06 -24.38 23.16
N ASP A 1076 53.64 -24.40 21.90
CA ASP A 1076 52.94 -25.57 21.32
C ASP A 1076 53.83 -26.81 21.28
N LYS A 1077 55.15 -26.63 21.10
CA LYS A 1077 56.11 -27.74 21.12
C LYS A 1077 56.33 -28.28 22.52
N VAL A 1078 56.45 -27.42 23.51
CA VAL A 1078 56.61 -27.83 24.93
C VAL A 1078 55.35 -28.52 25.42
N MET A 1079 54.18 -27.97 25.07
CA MET A 1079 52.88 -28.47 25.50
C MET A 1079 52.39 -29.70 24.70
N SER A 1080 53.06 -30.08 23.61
CA SER A 1080 52.77 -31.33 22.87
C SER A 1080 52.92 -32.60 23.72
N ALA A 1081 53.65 -32.52 24.83
CA ALA A 1081 53.77 -33.59 25.83
C ALA A 1081 52.47 -33.78 26.65
N CYS A 1082 51.55 -32.81 26.63
CA CYS A 1082 50.26 -32.85 27.29
C CYS A 1082 49.16 -33.21 26.28
N HIS A 1083 48.22 -34.08 26.67
CA HIS A 1083 47.11 -34.50 25.82
C HIS A 1083 45.75 -33.96 26.28
N SER A 1084 45.70 -33.42 27.50
CA SER A 1084 44.48 -32.87 28.10
C SER A 1084 44.78 -31.72 29.06
N TRP A 1085 43.74 -30.93 29.40
CA TRP A 1085 43.80 -29.92 30.45
C TRP A 1085 44.27 -30.48 31.80
N LYS A 1086 43.93 -31.74 32.11
CA LYS A 1086 44.39 -32.41 33.33
C LYS A 1086 45.91 -32.54 33.36
N ASP A 1087 46.52 -32.90 32.24
CA ASP A 1087 47.98 -33.04 32.14
C ASP A 1087 48.68 -31.71 32.33
N VAL A 1088 48.10 -30.62 31.79
CA VAL A 1088 48.64 -29.26 31.96
C VAL A 1088 48.56 -28.79 33.42
N VAL A 1089 47.43 -29.02 34.10
CA VAL A 1089 47.27 -28.67 35.52
C VAL A 1089 48.24 -29.46 36.39
N GLU A 1090 48.38 -30.76 36.16
CA GLU A 1090 49.35 -31.60 36.90
C GLU A 1090 50.80 -31.19 36.57
N LEU A 1091 51.12 -30.83 35.33
CA LEU A 1091 52.42 -30.30 34.94
C LEU A 1091 52.74 -28.98 35.64
N LEU A 1092 51.77 -28.07 35.73
CA LEU A 1092 51.90 -26.79 36.44
C LEU A 1092 52.22 -27.01 37.93
N MET A 1093 51.52 -27.94 38.58
CA MET A 1093 51.77 -28.30 39.99
C MET A 1093 53.15 -28.95 40.18
N MET A 1094 53.58 -29.81 39.26
CA MET A 1094 54.92 -30.41 39.29
C MET A 1094 56.01 -29.37 39.05
N ALA A 1095 55.78 -28.43 38.14
CA ALA A 1095 56.70 -27.34 37.87
C ALA A 1095 56.91 -26.48 39.13
N ASP A 1096 55.86 -26.12 39.85
CA ASP A 1096 55.97 -25.37 41.10
C ASP A 1096 56.66 -26.19 42.21
N ARG A 1097 56.28 -27.45 42.39
CA ARG A 1097 56.88 -28.37 43.37
C ARG A 1097 58.40 -28.50 43.19
N PHE A 1098 58.86 -28.60 41.95
CA PHE A 1098 60.29 -28.70 41.62
C PHE A 1098 60.93 -27.34 41.32
N SER A 1099 60.23 -26.23 41.60
CA SER A 1099 60.70 -24.84 41.39
C SER A 1099 61.19 -24.58 39.96
N ASN A 1100 60.55 -25.18 38.97
CA ASN A 1100 60.81 -24.98 37.54
C ASN A 1100 59.94 -23.82 37.01
N ASP A 1101 60.40 -22.60 37.25
CA ASP A 1101 59.69 -21.38 36.86
C ASP A 1101 59.47 -21.28 35.34
N ASP A 1102 60.39 -21.83 34.54
CA ASP A 1102 60.31 -21.84 33.07
C ASP A 1102 59.11 -22.68 32.60
N LEU A 1103 59.00 -23.93 33.08
CA LEU A 1103 57.84 -24.79 32.76
C LEU A 1103 56.55 -24.26 33.34
N ARG A 1104 56.60 -23.62 34.53
CA ARG A 1104 55.45 -22.95 35.10
C ARG A 1104 54.94 -21.92 34.11
N LEU A 1105 55.79 -20.99 33.67
CA LEU A 1105 55.47 -19.94 32.68
C LEU A 1105 54.89 -20.51 31.37
N PHE A 1106 55.43 -21.61 30.83
CA PHE A 1106 54.86 -22.26 29.63
C PHE A 1106 53.41 -22.73 29.86
N CYS A 1107 53.14 -23.33 31.02
CA CYS A 1107 51.79 -23.75 31.38
C CYS A 1107 50.86 -22.54 31.53
N GLU A 1108 51.30 -21.46 32.19
CA GLU A 1108 50.49 -20.24 32.36
C GLU A 1108 50.15 -19.60 31.01
N VAL A 1109 51.14 -19.46 30.12
CA VAL A 1109 50.94 -18.91 28.77
C VAL A 1109 49.97 -19.77 27.95
N TRP A 1110 50.10 -21.10 28.03
CA TRP A 1110 49.19 -22.00 27.34
C TRP A 1110 47.76 -21.86 27.87
N ILE A 1111 47.57 -21.84 29.19
CA ILE A 1111 46.27 -21.65 29.84
C ILE A 1111 45.66 -20.32 29.36
N MET A 1112 46.43 -19.23 29.37
CA MET A 1112 45.96 -17.92 28.92
C MET A 1112 45.55 -17.90 27.44
N ASN A 1113 46.32 -18.57 26.58
CA ASN A 1113 45.97 -18.70 25.16
C ASN A 1113 44.67 -19.49 24.95
N GLU A 1114 44.48 -20.59 25.69
CA GLU A 1114 43.24 -21.37 25.62
C GLU A 1114 42.02 -20.61 26.15
N LEU A 1115 42.18 -19.85 27.24
CA LEU A 1115 41.12 -18.99 27.78
C LEU A 1115 40.68 -17.91 26.78
N ILE A 1116 41.59 -17.41 25.93
CA ILE A 1116 41.31 -16.38 24.91
C ILE A 1116 40.76 -17.00 23.62
N ASN A 1117 41.33 -18.12 23.15
CA ASN A 1117 41.02 -18.70 21.85
C ASN A 1117 39.69 -19.47 21.86
N ALA A 1118 39.35 -20.12 22.97
CA ALA A 1118 38.16 -20.96 23.09
C ALA A 1118 37.38 -20.71 24.41
N PRO A 1119 36.97 -19.47 24.72
CA PRO A 1119 36.36 -19.11 26.01
C PRO A 1119 35.03 -19.82 26.29
N SER A 1120 34.32 -20.22 25.25
CA SER A 1120 33.00 -20.90 25.34
C SER A 1120 33.09 -22.42 25.19
N SER A 1121 34.30 -22.98 25.01
CA SER A 1121 34.46 -24.43 24.90
C SER A 1121 34.20 -25.09 26.25
N MET A 1122 33.38 -26.15 26.25
CA MET A 1122 33.13 -26.95 27.45
C MET A 1122 34.44 -27.53 28.02
N ASP A 1123 35.41 -27.84 27.16
CA ASP A 1123 36.71 -28.36 27.60
C ASP A 1123 37.54 -27.30 28.33
N THR A 1124 37.52 -26.05 27.85
CA THR A 1124 38.18 -24.91 28.48
C THR A 1124 37.55 -24.57 29.84
N LEU A 1125 36.21 -24.58 29.92
CA LEU A 1125 35.50 -24.33 31.19
C LEU A 1125 35.75 -25.45 32.21
N ASN A 1126 35.70 -26.73 31.78
CA ASN A 1126 36.09 -27.87 32.62
C ASN A 1126 37.53 -27.74 33.11
N GLY A 1127 38.45 -27.37 32.21
CA GLY A 1127 39.87 -27.19 32.52
C GLY A 1127 40.14 -26.06 33.50
N ALA A 1128 39.49 -24.91 33.34
CA ALA A 1128 39.60 -23.76 34.23
C ALA A 1128 39.07 -24.07 35.64
N LEU A 1129 37.94 -24.78 35.74
CA LEU A 1129 37.40 -25.26 37.02
C LEU A 1129 38.31 -26.31 37.68
N LEU A 1130 38.91 -27.20 36.88
CA LEU A 1130 39.86 -28.19 37.39
C LEU A 1130 41.13 -27.51 37.95
N LEU A 1131 41.65 -26.51 37.23
CA LEU A 1131 42.76 -25.67 37.68
C LEU A 1131 42.43 -25.01 39.03
N TYR A 1132 41.23 -24.43 39.15
CA TYR A 1132 40.76 -23.86 40.40
C TYR A 1132 40.76 -24.88 41.55
N ARG A 1133 40.14 -26.03 41.32
CA ARG A 1133 39.99 -27.09 42.31
C ARG A 1133 41.33 -27.64 42.81
N ARG A 1134 42.33 -27.73 41.94
CA ARG A 1134 43.65 -28.33 42.24
C ARG A 1134 44.68 -27.33 42.78
N CYS A 1135 44.63 -26.08 42.35
CA CYS A 1135 45.65 -25.08 42.68
C CYS A 1135 45.20 -24.05 43.72
N ARG A 1136 44.01 -24.20 44.34
CA ARG A 1136 43.56 -23.31 45.43
C ARG A 1136 44.43 -23.41 46.68
N ASP A 1137 44.51 -22.32 47.43
CA ASP A 1137 45.17 -22.30 48.74
C ASP A 1137 44.30 -23.02 49.80
N THR A 1138 44.95 -23.65 50.77
CA THR A 1138 44.38 -24.33 51.93
C THR A 1138 43.55 -23.42 52.85
N GLU A 1139 43.79 -22.11 52.84
CA GLU A 1139 42.98 -21.12 53.57
C GLU A 1139 41.85 -20.49 52.72
N GLY A 1140 41.61 -20.99 51.50
CA GLY A 1140 40.44 -20.62 50.69
C GLY A 1140 40.44 -19.19 50.10
N GLY A 1141 41.47 -18.37 50.35
CA GLY A 1141 41.54 -16.99 49.87
C GLY A 1141 42.45 -16.82 48.65
N ILE A 1142 41.88 -16.73 47.45
CA ILE A 1142 42.64 -16.42 46.21
C ILE A 1142 43.14 -14.96 46.16
N PHE A 1143 42.73 -14.12 47.12
CA PHE A 1143 42.85 -12.66 47.02
C PHE A 1143 43.36 -11.94 48.28
N LEU A 1144 43.65 -12.65 49.38
CA LEU A 1144 44.16 -11.99 50.59
C LEU A 1144 45.66 -11.68 50.51
N THR A 1145 46.41 -12.41 49.70
CA THR A 1145 47.84 -12.17 49.48
C THR A 1145 48.25 -12.52 48.04
N ASP A 1146 48.89 -11.58 47.33
CA ASP A 1146 49.59 -11.84 46.05
C ASP A 1146 50.83 -12.77 46.21
N LEU A 1147 50.94 -13.46 47.35
CA LEU A 1147 52.03 -14.37 47.70
C LEU A 1147 51.82 -15.79 47.17
N TRP A 1148 50.59 -16.19 46.84
CA TRP A 1148 50.31 -17.52 46.29
C TRP A 1148 50.73 -17.60 44.81
N PRO A 1149 51.54 -18.59 44.40
CA PRO A 1149 52.16 -18.64 43.07
C PRO A 1149 51.17 -18.75 41.91
N PHE A 1150 49.97 -19.26 42.15
CA PHE A 1150 48.94 -19.44 41.11
C PHE A 1150 47.85 -18.35 41.12
N SER A 1151 47.96 -17.35 42.00
CA SER A 1151 46.90 -16.36 42.27
C SER A 1151 46.43 -15.60 41.01
N HIS A 1152 47.35 -15.21 40.13
CA HIS A 1152 47.03 -14.48 38.89
C HIS A 1152 46.32 -15.36 37.86
N ILE A 1153 46.78 -16.60 37.63
CA ILE A 1153 46.11 -17.52 36.68
C ILE A 1153 44.74 -17.92 37.21
N LEU A 1154 44.63 -18.21 38.51
CA LEU A 1154 43.36 -18.55 39.14
C LEU A 1154 42.35 -17.42 39.01
N ARG A 1155 42.80 -16.17 39.15
CA ARG A 1155 41.98 -14.97 38.93
C ARG A 1155 41.46 -14.90 37.49
N GLU A 1156 42.32 -15.07 36.50
CA GLU A 1156 41.92 -15.03 35.08
C GLU A 1156 41.05 -16.22 34.66
N ALA A 1157 41.35 -17.42 35.16
CA ALA A 1157 40.52 -18.61 34.97
C ALA A 1157 39.14 -18.43 35.58
N LEU A 1158 39.05 -17.87 36.79
CA LEU A 1158 37.77 -17.60 37.46
C LEU A 1158 36.96 -16.52 36.73
N LYS A 1159 37.60 -15.43 36.25
CA LYS A 1159 36.93 -14.43 35.39
C LYS A 1159 36.32 -15.06 34.14
N SER A 1160 37.05 -15.98 33.48
CA SER A 1160 36.57 -16.68 32.29
C SER A 1160 35.38 -17.60 32.60
N VAL A 1161 35.46 -18.37 33.68
CA VAL A 1161 34.36 -19.24 34.17
C VAL A 1161 33.11 -18.42 34.49
N VAL A 1162 33.27 -17.33 35.25
CA VAL A 1162 32.15 -16.47 35.69
C VAL A 1162 31.52 -15.73 34.49
N SER A 1163 32.32 -15.37 33.48
CA SER A 1163 31.80 -14.77 32.23
C SER A 1163 30.91 -15.71 31.41
N ARG A 1164 30.89 -17.01 31.74
CA ARG A 1164 30.15 -18.09 31.06
C ARG A 1164 29.50 -19.05 32.04
N PHE A 1165 29.07 -18.51 33.18
CA PHE A 1165 28.78 -19.35 34.33
C PHE A 1165 27.56 -20.26 34.13
N SER A 1166 26.58 -19.82 33.33
CA SER A 1166 25.41 -20.64 32.94
C SER A 1166 25.80 -21.93 32.22
N LEU A 1167 26.90 -21.91 31.45
CA LEU A 1167 27.47 -23.09 30.79
C LEU A 1167 28.41 -23.85 31.74
N ALA A 1168 29.20 -23.13 32.53
CA ALA A 1168 30.15 -23.71 33.46
C ALA A 1168 29.48 -24.61 34.52
N VAL A 1169 28.28 -24.25 34.98
CA VAL A 1169 27.50 -25.06 35.93
C VAL A 1169 27.08 -26.42 35.34
N ALA A 1170 26.93 -26.52 34.02
CA ALA A 1170 26.57 -27.78 33.36
C ALA A 1170 27.75 -28.75 33.24
N THR A 1171 28.98 -28.29 33.48
CA THR A 1171 30.21 -29.08 33.38
C THR A 1171 30.28 -30.18 34.43
N ASN A 1172 31.02 -31.25 34.12
CA ASN A 1172 31.17 -32.38 35.05
C ASN A 1172 32.00 -31.97 36.27
N VAL A 1173 33.04 -31.16 36.10
CA VAL A 1173 33.90 -30.72 37.20
C VAL A 1173 33.11 -29.89 38.22
N PHE A 1174 32.19 -29.03 37.78
CA PHE A 1174 31.34 -28.26 38.68
C PHE A 1174 30.35 -29.16 39.43
N LYS A 1175 29.75 -30.14 38.74
CA LYS A 1175 28.87 -31.15 39.36
C LYS A 1175 29.62 -31.96 40.42
N ASP A 1176 30.85 -32.39 40.13
CA ASP A 1176 31.70 -33.11 41.09
C ASP A 1176 32.02 -32.22 42.30
N MET A 1177 32.32 -30.93 42.08
CA MET A 1177 32.59 -29.97 43.16
C MET A 1177 31.40 -29.83 44.13
N ILE A 1178 30.17 -29.94 43.63
CA ILE A 1178 28.95 -29.93 44.46
C ILE A 1178 28.73 -31.29 45.12
N GLN A 1179 28.89 -32.40 44.38
CA GLN A 1179 28.66 -33.76 44.89
C GLN A 1179 29.62 -34.14 46.02
N ASP A 1180 30.89 -33.73 45.90
CA ASP A 1180 31.93 -33.97 46.91
C ASP A 1180 31.69 -33.10 48.17
N ALA A 1181 30.86 -32.05 48.06
CA ALA A 1181 30.28 -31.27 49.15
C ALA A 1181 31.27 -30.74 50.19
N HIS A 1182 32.51 -30.41 49.81
CA HIS A 1182 33.46 -29.76 50.71
C HIS A 1182 33.03 -28.29 50.95
N PRO A 1183 32.56 -27.91 52.15
CA PRO A 1183 32.03 -26.56 52.39
C PRO A 1183 33.11 -25.48 52.28
N GLU A 1184 34.36 -25.82 52.62
CA GLU A 1184 35.53 -24.94 52.52
C GLU A 1184 35.86 -24.60 51.04
N GLU A 1185 35.74 -25.59 50.15
CA GLU A 1185 35.94 -25.44 48.70
C GLU A 1185 34.92 -24.50 48.06
N LEU A 1186 33.64 -24.75 48.35
CA LEU A 1186 32.53 -23.99 47.78
C LEU A 1186 32.46 -22.58 48.38
N GLY A 1187 32.83 -22.44 49.66
CA GLY A 1187 32.99 -21.16 50.34
C GLY A 1187 34.11 -20.32 49.74
N ALA A 1188 35.28 -20.90 49.54
CA ALA A 1188 36.42 -20.28 48.87
C ALA A 1188 36.08 -19.83 47.44
N PHE A 1189 35.34 -20.68 46.70
CA PHE A 1189 34.89 -20.37 45.34
C PHE A 1189 33.96 -19.16 45.32
N CYS A 1190 32.93 -19.15 46.16
CA CYS A 1190 31.99 -18.04 46.25
C CYS A 1190 32.66 -16.75 46.74
N HIS A 1191 33.58 -16.85 47.70
CA HIS A 1191 34.36 -15.72 48.18
C HIS A 1191 35.24 -15.13 47.08
N GLY A 1192 35.92 -16.00 46.32
CA GLY A 1192 36.72 -15.62 45.15
C GLY A 1192 35.92 -14.81 44.12
N ILE A 1193 34.69 -15.23 43.81
CA ILE A 1193 33.82 -14.51 42.87
C ILE A 1193 33.43 -13.13 43.42
N ALA A 1194 33.08 -13.02 44.70
CA ALA A 1194 32.75 -11.72 45.28
C ALA A 1194 33.93 -10.75 45.26
N THR A 1195 35.14 -11.23 45.57
CA THR A 1195 36.37 -10.41 45.50
C THR A 1195 36.70 -9.94 44.09
N LEU A 1196 36.40 -10.73 43.04
CA LEU A 1196 36.54 -10.29 41.65
C LEU A 1196 35.66 -9.07 41.34
N PHE A 1197 34.42 -9.08 41.81
CA PHE A 1197 33.47 -7.99 41.63
C PHE A 1197 33.72 -6.79 42.56
N ALA A 1198 34.30 -7.01 43.74
CA ALA A 1198 34.64 -5.96 44.69
C ALA A 1198 35.87 -5.15 44.26
N ASN A 1199 36.88 -5.82 43.68
CA ASN A 1199 38.17 -5.23 43.31
C ASN A 1199 38.20 -4.63 41.89
N THR A 1200 37.05 -4.51 41.23
CA THR A 1200 36.99 -3.93 39.88
C THR A 1200 37.16 -2.40 39.96
N PRO A 1201 38.07 -1.78 39.19
CA PRO A 1201 38.30 -0.34 39.26
C PRO A 1201 37.05 0.46 38.85
N THR A 1202 36.78 1.54 39.60
CA THR A 1202 35.62 2.44 39.45
C THR A 1202 35.64 3.25 38.16
#